data_AF-A0A7X4YEI4-F1
#
_entry.id   AF-A0A7X4YEI4-F1
#
_cell.length_a   1.000
_cell.length_b   1.000
_cell.length_c   1.000
_cell.angle_alpha   90.00
_cell.angle_beta   90.00
_cell.angle_gamma   90.00
#
_symmetry.space_group_name_H-M   'P 1'
#
loop_
_entity.id
_entity.type
_entity.pdbx_description
1 polymer ?
#
loop_
_entity_poly.entity_id
_entity_poly.type
_entity_poly.pdbx_seq_one_letter_code
_entity_poly.pdbx_strand_id
1 'polypeptide(L)'
;MATYPASAREAFVQLRTLSEALARPEERARALAELRELAELSRDQPEGAPLRLASVVVAVGASQERLELLIPPSIFAPEAWAFTFLEGLLKVPLDEYAGKRLVEVGSGSGWICIALAKFTGLARIRGLDLNPQAPAVGLCNAWLNGDEALVSRLSFGESDLLLGLPQKPEWDFIVGCIPQVLRSDELPAELAQADEQALLDLSNYTSLQNVYEDHFGLGLIARLLNEAPERLLPGGRLLLNLAGRPGRAIIARMFTRRGFTTRMRVARRVMQAADTDIRPLVSLEQRTGREFEFFMEAHSPEPLRAATALGWLQSGHPIWHEVAVWEAHLSQPRETLALRAALRSLGIAALQEELDLGAASAEQLGFVTALAERLSQAPFLPYAHEAGDASFRRLVARYLDRHFGLRLSEDSVFVAPEREQAVYSFLLATCDPGDTVLVSRSLHPLYARALDKAGVRATVTHNTLGEIRRLLSAFDVKAVLLTVEPGERTNLAVLRDIVAEAARRGIWVVLDESAFFNITGDVEPRTLFEFLARTQHAPNLVILYGLIKNAVWPDLELTLLLPVPESLRADLEVAAEVTYSRISVLAEWFYERTFSELLAFRMAFAEPEPPSPHRVPEVPLPRSQRIAKLSELPAFAPKFFREDDPELVRLDYGENEGPMPLPLVEGLIAAGVAPRADGAQTGLAEAVAAFLLETRGARYVPEDVVVAPGVWPLMHHLGVALRQRLGRMPRVFLVTPCYGVLAPTFLAAGCEVESGPLGTLLSRHARGTMPDAVVLSQPANPTGHYLSHEELMALATFVVEQRCLWISDEIFGLVNLTNPTAETVHSPVTLEGAVPGIGARTVLLGGLSKEFAAGGLRVGWVATKDRALVAALRDSAPGVLHTPTARAAAYLYAAHARGPDGQLLYAARHKALRNYLARMRRELAEKRALVAEALPDDGRAEATEAGGLFLAPPMTAWLGRSVDGVKLTPENLPRIVYEHTHVVLNGGAWCGDPERVRAVFSIPREKLLKARDRLRTFGQRLR
;
A
#
# COMPACT_ATOMS: atom_id res chain seq x y z
N MET A 1 -9.32 -39.07 55.09
CA MET A 1 -8.22 -38.33 55.75
C MET A 1 -7.18 -38.09 54.68
N ALA A 2 -6.90 -36.83 54.38
CA ALA A 2 -5.83 -36.44 53.47
C ALA A 2 -4.47 -36.85 54.07
N THR A 3 -3.56 -37.33 53.23
CA THR A 3 -2.17 -37.65 53.61
C THR A 3 -1.23 -36.69 52.92
N TYR A 4 -0.22 -36.19 53.65
CA TYR A 4 0.75 -35.28 53.07
C TYR A 4 1.51 -35.97 51.91
N PRO A 5 1.62 -35.32 50.73
CA PRO A 5 2.20 -35.93 49.54
C PRO A 5 3.70 -36.21 49.70
N ALA A 6 4.16 -37.38 49.26
CA ALA A 6 5.58 -37.76 49.31
C ALA A 6 6.41 -37.13 48.19
N SER A 7 5.77 -36.59 47.14
CA SER A 7 6.41 -35.92 46.01
C SER A 7 5.51 -34.84 45.41
N ALA A 8 6.10 -33.88 44.69
CA ALA A 8 5.33 -32.83 44.00
C ALA A 8 4.34 -33.40 42.98
N ARG A 9 4.71 -34.48 42.27
CA ARG A 9 3.80 -35.19 41.37
C ARG A 9 2.59 -35.77 42.10
N GLU A 10 2.80 -36.33 43.30
CA GLU A 10 1.70 -36.81 44.13
C GLU A 10 0.82 -35.66 44.62
N ALA A 11 1.43 -34.54 45.02
CA ALA A 11 0.71 -33.33 45.40
C ALA A 11 -0.20 -32.85 44.26
N PHE A 12 0.31 -32.79 43.03
CA PHE A 12 -0.48 -32.44 41.85
C PHE A 12 -1.64 -33.42 41.63
N VAL A 13 -1.41 -34.74 41.70
CA VAL A 13 -2.49 -35.73 41.53
C VAL A 13 -3.57 -35.58 42.60
N GLN A 14 -3.18 -35.34 43.86
CA GLN A 14 -4.12 -35.07 44.95
C GLN A 14 -4.94 -33.80 44.69
N LEU A 15 -4.28 -32.68 44.34
CA LEU A 15 -4.94 -31.40 44.05
C LEU A 15 -5.86 -31.49 42.84
N ARG A 16 -5.45 -32.19 41.77
CA ARG A 16 -6.30 -32.42 40.59
C ARG A 16 -7.56 -33.20 40.96
N THR A 17 -7.40 -34.29 41.72
CA THR A 17 -8.53 -35.12 42.19
C THR A 17 -9.49 -34.30 43.05
N LEU A 18 -8.95 -33.50 43.99
CA LEU A 18 -9.75 -32.58 44.80
C LEU A 18 -10.47 -31.54 43.94
N SER A 19 -9.79 -30.96 42.94
CA SER A 19 -10.38 -29.96 42.05
C SER A 19 -11.57 -30.52 41.25
N GLU A 20 -11.47 -31.76 40.77
CA GLU A 20 -12.54 -32.47 40.06
C GLU A 20 -13.74 -32.78 40.98
N ALA A 21 -13.47 -33.21 42.22
CA ALA A 21 -14.49 -33.48 43.21
C ALA A 21 -15.19 -32.21 43.72
N LEU A 22 -14.46 -31.10 43.89
CA LEU A 22 -14.99 -29.79 44.29
C LEU A 22 -15.96 -29.20 43.24
N ALA A 23 -15.75 -29.53 41.96
CA ALA A 23 -16.64 -29.13 40.87
C ALA A 23 -18.01 -29.85 40.92
N ARG A 24 -18.11 -30.99 41.61
CA ARG A 24 -19.32 -31.80 41.73
C ARG A 24 -20.09 -31.46 43.02
N PRO A 25 -21.32 -30.91 42.94
CA PRO A 25 -22.08 -30.52 44.14
C PRO A 25 -22.23 -31.62 45.20
N GLU A 26 -22.38 -32.86 44.76
CA GLU A 26 -22.57 -34.05 45.61
C GLU A 26 -21.30 -34.49 46.37
N GLU A 27 -20.11 -34.20 45.85
CA GLU A 27 -18.82 -34.58 46.45
C GLU A 27 -18.14 -33.41 47.18
N ARG A 28 -18.56 -32.17 46.89
CA ARG A 28 -17.92 -30.92 47.31
C ARG A 28 -17.69 -30.79 48.81
N ALA A 29 -18.69 -31.11 49.64
CA ALA A 29 -18.57 -30.95 51.09
C ALA A 29 -17.45 -31.82 51.67
N ARG A 30 -17.32 -33.06 51.17
CA ARG A 30 -16.25 -33.98 51.53
C ARG A 30 -14.91 -33.49 50.98
N ALA A 31 -14.85 -33.13 49.71
CA ALA A 31 -13.63 -32.65 49.08
C ALA A 31 -13.10 -31.36 49.74
N LEU A 32 -13.97 -30.46 50.19
CA LEU A 32 -13.58 -29.24 50.91
C LEU A 32 -13.00 -29.55 52.30
N ALA A 33 -13.51 -30.56 53.00
CA ALA A 33 -12.93 -31.01 54.27
C ALA A 33 -11.55 -31.62 54.04
N GLU A 34 -11.39 -32.46 53.01
CA GLU A 34 -10.10 -33.06 52.63
C GLU A 34 -9.09 -31.98 52.19
N LEU A 35 -9.52 -30.97 51.44
CA LEU A 35 -8.68 -29.85 51.03
C LEU A 35 -8.17 -29.02 52.23
N ARG A 36 -9.01 -28.77 53.24
CA ARG A 36 -8.61 -28.05 54.45
C ARG A 36 -7.64 -28.86 55.30
N GLU A 37 -7.85 -30.18 55.40
CA GLU A 37 -6.90 -31.09 56.06
C GLU A 37 -5.54 -31.07 55.36
N LEU A 38 -5.53 -31.11 54.01
CA LEU A 38 -4.31 -30.99 53.21
C LEU A 38 -3.61 -29.64 53.41
N ALA A 39 -4.37 -28.54 53.52
CA ALA A 39 -3.83 -27.20 53.81
C ALA A 39 -3.13 -27.16 55.18
N GLU A 40 -3.74 -27.71 56.23
CA GLU A 40 -3.12 -27.80 57.56
C GLU A 40 -1.85 -28.66 57.54
N LEU A 41 -1.86 -29.80 56.84
CA LEU A 41 -0.66 -30.65 56.70
C LEU A 41 0.48 -29.95 55.94
N SER A 42 0.13 -29.02 55.06
CA SER A 42 1.07 -28.23 54.26
C SER A 42 1.53 -26.96 55.00
N ARG A 43 1.00 -26.68 56.20
CA ARG A 43 1.41 -25.54 57.03
C ARG A 43 2.84 -25.73 57.52
N ASP A 44 3.60 -24.64 57.55
CA ASP A 44 5.01 -24.59 58.01
C ASP A 44 6.00 -25.48 57.23
N GLN A 45 5.59 -26.03 56.08
CA GLN A 45 6.49 -26.76 55.19
C GLN A 45 7.49 -25.79 54.51
N PRO A 46 8.78 -26.19 54.36
CA PRO A 46 9.81 -25.33 53.80
C PRO A 46 9.61 -25.09 52.30
N GLU A 47 10.30 -24.09 51.76
CA GLU A 47 10.41 -23.87 50.32
C GLU A 47 11.05 -25.08 49.63
N GLY A 48 10.49 -25.50 48.49
CA GLY A 48 10.89 -26.73 47.79
C GLY A 48 10.23 -28.02 48.28
N ALA A 49 9.41 -27.98 49.34
CA ALA A 49 8.61 -29.12 49.76
C ALA A 49 7.56 -29.53 48.70
N PRO A 50 7.09 -30.81 48.67
CA PRO A 50 6.08 -31.29 47.73
C PRO A 50 4.83 -30.41 47.62
N LEU A 51 4.39 -29.82 48.74
CA LEU A 51 3.31 -28.86 48.81
C LEU A 51 3.47 -28.02 50.08
N ARG A 52 3.34 -26.69 49.97
CA ARG A 52 3.37 -25.80 51.15
C ARG A 52 2.19 -24.85 51.18
N LEU A 53 1.81 -24.40 52.37
CA LEU A 53 0.80 -23.36 52.57
C LEU A 53 1.47 -21.99 52.76
N ALA A 54 1.22 -21.06 51.84
CA ALA A 54 1.60 -19.66 51.97
C ALA A 54 0.42 -18.82 52.46
N SER A 55 0.67 -17.84 53.34
CA SER A 55 -0.34 -16.86 53.78
C SER A 55 -0.01 -15.49 53.21
N VAL A 56 -0.97 -14.86 52.55
CA VAL A 56 -0.83 -13.53 51.96
C VAL A 56 -1.93 -12.62 52.47
N VAL A 57 -1.56 -11.39 52.86
CA VAL A 57 -2.52 -10.39 53.30
C VAL A 57 -2.70 -9.37 52.18
N VAL A 58 -3.93 -9.19 51.73
CA VAL A 58 -4.30 -8.19 50.73
C VAL A 58 -5.12 -7.10 51.42
N ALA A 59 -4.71 -5.84 51.25
CA ALA A 59 -5.39 -4.68 51.80
C ALA A 59 -5.85 -3.74 50.69
N VAL A 60 -7.13 -3.35 50.70
CA VAL A 60 -7.74 -2.41 49.76
C VAL A 60 -8.57 -1.40 50.54
N GLY A 61 -8.08 -0.16 50.63
CA GLY A 61 -8.70 0.86 51.49
C GLY A 61 -8.66 0.43 52.96
N ALA A 62 -9.84 0.34 53.59
CA ALA A 62 -9.99 -0.14 54.97
C ALA A 62 -10.23 -1.65 55.08
N SER A 63 -10.41 -2.36 53.96
CA SER A 63 -10.68 -3.80 53.94
C SER A 63 -9.38 -4.59 53.88
N GLN A 64 -9.27 -5.66 54.66
CA GLN A 64 -8.10 -6.54 54.69
C GLN A 64 -8.56 -7.99 54.67
N GLU A 65 -8.05 -8.79 53.74
CA GLU A 65 -8.32 -10.21 53.61
C GLU A 65 -7.02 -11.00 53.72
N ARG A 66 -7.04 -12.11 54.46
CA ARG A 66 -5.95 -13.08 54.48
C ARG A 66 -6.30 -14.22 53.54
N LEU A 67 -5.41 -14.50 52.60
CA LEU A 67 -5.49 -15.60 51.66
C LEU A 67 -4.52 -16.71 52.07
N GLU A 68 -4.99 -17.95 52.15
CA GLU A 68 -4.17 -19.15 52.32
C GLU A 68 -4.02 -19.86 50.97
N LEU A 69 -2.80 -20.11 50.52
CA LEU A 69 -2.50 -20.60 49.18
C LEU A 69 -1.66 -21.86 49.27
N LEU A 70 -2.15 -22.95 48.70
CA LEU A 70 -1.38 -24.15 48.43
C LEU A 70 -0.46 -23.89 47.23
N ILE A 71 0.84 -24.06 47.43
CA ILE A 71 1.91 -23.76 46.47
C ILE A 71 2.77 -25.02 46.27
N PRO A 72 2.66 -25.72 45.14
CA PRO A 72 3.62 -26.74 44.74
C PRO A 72 4.93 -26.10 44.21
N PRO A 73 6.04 -26.86 44.09
CA PRO A 73 7.34 -26.34 43.63
C PRO A 73 7.32 -25.65 42.24
N SER A 74 6.45 -26.06 41.33
CA SER A 74 6.34 -25.49 39.97
C SER A 74 5.48 -24.22 39.87
N ILE A 75 5.01 -23.65 40.98
CA ILE A 75 4.19 -22.43 41.02
C ILE A 75 4.81 -21.41 41.98
N PHE A 76 4.90 -20.14 41.56
CA PHE A 76 5.41 -19.08 42.41
C PHE A 76 4.47 -18.70 43.55
N ALA A 77 5.06 -18.49 44.72
CA ALA A 77 4.38 -17.76 45.79
C ALA A 77 4.31 -16.25 45.45
N PRO A 78 3.34 -15.51 46.00
CA PRO A 78 3.24 -14.07 45.75
C PRO A 78 4.47 -13.29 46.25
N GLU A 79 5.14 -12.60 45.34
CA GLU A 79 6.34 -11.79 45.58
C GLU A 79 6.10 -10.29 45.33
N ALA A 80 7.10 -9.45 45.63
CA ALA A 80 7.01 -7.99 45.53
C ALA A 80 6.50 -7.46 44.18
N TRP A 81 6.88 -8.10 43.07
CA TRP A 81 6.38 -7.75 41.73
C TRP A 81 4.90 -8.10 41.55
N ALA A 82 4.42 -9.19 42.15
CA ALA A 82 3.04 -9.64 42.09
C ALA A 82 2.12 -8.74 42.94
N PHE A 83 2.61 -8.25 44.08
CA PHE A 83 1.92 -7.21 44.85
C PHE A 83 1.85 -5.88 44.11
N THR A 84 2.92 -5.49 43.41
CA THR A 84 2.92 -4.30 42.55
C THR A 84 1.88 -4.43 41.44
N PHE A 85 1.73 -5.63 40.87
CA PHE A 85 0.70 -5.91 39.88
C PHE A 85 -0.72 -5.73 40.45
N LEU A 86 -1.02 -6.37 41.59
CA LEU A 86 -2.31 -6.24 42.24
C LEU A 86 -2.63 -4.78 42.65
N GLU A 87 -1.64 -4.02 43.15
CA GLU A 87 -1.79 -2.57 43.41
C GLU A 87 -2.22 -1.85 42.14
N GLY A 88 -1.55 -2.12 41.01
CA GLY A 88 -1.88 -1.48 39.74
C GLY A 88 -3.27 -1.82 39.21
N LEU A 89 -3.72 -3.07 39.39
CA LEU A 89 -5.09 -3.48 39.05
C LEU A 89 -6.11 -2.75 39.93
N LEU A 90 -5.86 -2.66 41.23
CA LEU A 90 -6.77 -1.99 42.17
C LEU A 90 -6.74 -0.45 42.09
N LYS A 91 -5.83 0.14 41.30
CA LYS A 91 -5.89 1.56 40.92
C LYS A 91 -6.90 1.86 39.81
N VAL A 92 -7.48 0.84 39.17
CA VAL A 92 -8.69 1.01 38.38
C VAL A 92 -9.86 1.20 39.35
N PRO A 93 -10.71 2.24 39.18
CA PRO A 93 -11.86 2.44 40.05
C PRO A 93 -12.73 1.19 40.16
N LEU A 94 -13.10 0.80 41.39
CA LEU A 94 -13.73 -0.50 41.67
C LEU A 94 -15.10 -0.66 41.00
N ASP A 95 -15.81 0.44 40.76
CA ASP A 95 -17.08 0.49 40.05
C ASP A 95 -16.93 0.14 38.56
N GLU A 96 -15.77 0.40 37.96
CA GLU A 96 -15.49 0.04 36.57
C GLU A 96 -15.35 -1.48 36.37
N TYR A 97 -15.16 -2.25 37.44
CA TYR A 97 -15.15 -3.71 37.42
C TYR A 97 -16.55 -4.33 37.52
N ALA A 98 -17.57 -3.56 37.94
CA ALA A 98 -18.90 -4.09 38.25
C ALA A 98 -19.57 -4.72 37.02
N GLY A 99 -19.93 -6.01 37.13
CA GLY A 99 -20.60 -6.75 36.06
C GLY A 99 -19.69 -7.15 34.89
N LYS A 100 -18.38 -6.91 34.99
CA LYS A 100 -17.41 -7.07 33.90
C LYS A 100 -16.74 -8.45 33.91
N ARG A 101 -16.14 -8.79 32.77
CA ARG A 101 -15.41 -10.06 32.57
C ARG A 101 -13.92 -9.80 32.44
N LEU A 102 -13.12 -10.54 33.21
CA LEU A 102 -11.66 -10.43 33.23
C LEU A 102 -11.03 -11.79 32.92
N VAL A 103 -9.96 -11.77 32.12
CA VAL A 103 -9.06 -12.92 31.99
C VAL A 103 -7.66 -12.53 32.45
N GLU A 104 -7.07 -13.36 33.31
CA GLU A 104 -5.69 -13.28 33.76
C GLU A 104 -4.85 -14.32 33.00
N VAL A 105 -3.73 -13.88 32.40
CA VAL A 105 -2.75 -14.73 31.73
C VAL A 105 -1.53 -14.90 32.64
N GLY A 106 -1.14 -16.14 32.89
CA GLY A 106 -0.12 -16.49 33.89
C GLY A 106 -0.68 -16.48 35.31
N SER A 107 -1.83 -17.14 35.52
CA SER A 107 -2.56 -17.09 36.79
C SER A 107 -1.85 -17.81 37.96
N GLY A 108 -0.93 -18.73 37.68
CA GLY A 108 -0.15 -19.47 38.70
C GLY A 108 -1.02 -20.08 39.79
N SER A 109 -0.88 -19.60 41.02
CA SER A 109 -1.66 -20.07 42.18
C SER A 109 -3.12 -19.58 42.22
N GLY A 110 -3.52 -18.72 41.28
CA GLY A 110 -4.85 -18.11 41.19
C GLY A 110 -5.10 -16.99 42.20
N TRP A 111 -4.09 -16.57 42.97
CA TRP A 111 -4.28 -15.65 44.09
C TRP A 111 -4.76 -14.24 43.67
N ILE A 112 -4.33 -13.74 42.50
CA ILE A 112 -4.80 -12.46 41.95
C ILE A 112 -6.27 -12.58 41.52
N CYS A 113 -6.64 -13.65 40.81
CA CYS A 113 -8.06 -13.96 40.51
C CYS A 113 -8.93 -13.93 41.78
N ILE A 114 -8.47 -14.58 42.87
CA ILE A 114 -9.18 -14.65 44.14
C ILE A 114 -9.27 -13.27 44.81
N ALA A 115 -8.18 -12.52 44.85
CA ALA A 115 -8.16 -11.17 45.40
C ALA A 115 -9.12 -10.25 44.64
N LEU A 116 -9.07 -10.23 43.31
CA LEU A 116 -9.98 -9.44 42.48
C LEU A 116 -11.44 -9.86 42.69
N ALA A 117 -11.74 -11.16 42.82
CA ALA A 117 -13.09 -11.61 43.13
C ALA A 117 -13.61 -11.05 44.46
N LYS A 118 -12.76 -10.98 45.49
CA LYS A 118 -13.13 -10.47 46.82
C LYS A 118 -13.31 -8.94 46.85
N PHE A 119 -12.42 -8.21 46.18
CA PHE A 119 -12.36 -6.74 46.30
C PHE A 119 -13.06 -5.99 45.17
N THR A 120 -13.54 -6.67 44.12
CA THR A 120 -14.17 -6.03 42.95
C THR A 120 -15.55 -6.62 42.64
N GLY A 121 -16.33 -5.87 41.84
CA GLY A 121 -17.63 -6.30 41.33
C GLY A 121 -17.59 -7.16 40.06
N LEU A 122 -16.44 -7.77 39.72
CA LEU A 122 -16.32 -8.60 38.52
C LEU A 122 -17.36 -9.73 38.52
N ALA A 123 -18.04 -9.93 37.39
CA ALA A 123 -19.03 -10.98 37.21
C ALA A 123 -18.37 -12.33 36.90
N ARG A 124 -17.27 -12.30 36.13
CA ARG A 124 -16.52 -13.50 35.78
C ARG A 124 -15.03 -13.20 35.67
N ILE A 125 -14.22 -14.06 36.25
CA ILE A 125 -12.76 -14.04 36.18
C ILE A 125 -12.29 -15.39 35.67
N ARG A 126 -11.41 -15.37 34.68
CA ARG A 126 -10.78 -16.58 34.15
C ARG A 126 -9.27 -16.52 34.31
N GLY A 127 -8.69 -17.46 35.06
CA GLY A 127 -7.25 -17.65 35.11
C GLY A 127 -6.79 -18.61 34.02
N LEU A 128 -5.81 -18.21 33.24
CA LEU A 128 -5.16 -19.03 32.21
C LEU A 128 -3.70 -19.21 32.56
N ASP A 129 -3.19 -20.42 32.36
CA ASP A 129 -1.78 -20.72 32.57
C ASP A 129 -1.28 -21.78 31.59
N LEU A 130 0.00 -21.72 31.24
CA LEU A 130 0.65 -22.74 30.41
C LEU A 130 1.04 -23.96 31.26
N ASN A 131 1.28 -23.78 32.57
CA ASN A 131 1.57 -24.89 33.47
C ASN A 131 0.27 -25.70 33.72
N PRO A 132 0.21 -27.00 33.35
CA PRO A 132 -0.98 -27.83 33.52
C PRO A 132 -1.37 -28.05 34.99
N GLN A 133 -0.48 -27.77 35.95
CA GLN A 133 -0.79 -27.85 37.38
C GLN A 133 -1.57 -26.64 37.91
N ALA A 134 -1.36 -25.46 37.33
CA ALA A 134 -1.90 -24.20 37.82
C ALA A 134 -3.45 -24.16 37.85
N PRO A 135 -4.19 -24.69 36.86
CA PRO A 135 -5.66 -24.65 36.91
C PRO A 135 -6.27 -25.40 38.11
N ALA A 136 -5.74 -26.58 38.44
CA ALA A 136 -6.20 -27.37 39.58
C ALA A 136 -5.86 -26.67 40.90
N VAL A 137 -4.64 -26.11 40.99
CA VAL A 137 -4.17 -25.35 42.17
C VAL A 137 -5.02 -24.10 42.38
N GLY A 138 -5.28 -23.33 41.32
CA GLY A 138 -6.12 -22.12 41.37
C GLY A 138 -7.54 -22.42 41.85
N LEU A 139 -8.16 -23.50 41.37
CA LEU A 139 -9.50 -23.90 41.81
C LEU A 139 -9.51 -24.35 43.28
N CYS A 140 -8.51 -25.13 43.72
CA CYS A 140 -8.38 -25.51 45.12
C CYS A 140 -8.20 -24.28 46.02
N ASN A 141 -7.29 -23.37 45.65
CA ASN A 141 -7.07 -22.13 46.39
C ASN A 141 -8.33 -21.24 46.42
N ALA A 142 -9.13 -21.22 45.35
CA ALA A 142 -10.39 -20.48 45.34
C ALA A 142 -11.38 -21.01 46.39
N TRP A 143 -11.52 -22.33 46.49
CA TRP A 143 -12.36 -22.99 47.51
C TRP A 143 -11.79 -22.87 48.94
N LEU A 144 -10.47 -22.80 49.07
CA LEU A 144 -9.83 -22.59 50.39
C LEU A 144 -10.13 -21.18 50.95
N ASN A 145 -10.32 -20.19 50.07
CA ASN A 145 -10.46 -18.77 50.43
C ASN A 145 -11.86 -18.18 50.25
N GLY A 146 -12.84 -18.97 49.81
CA GLY A 146 -14.15 -18.47 49.43
C GLY A 146 -15.27 -19.49 49.59
N ASP A 147 -16.48 -19.03 49.34
CA ASP A 147 -17.69 -19.84 49.28
C ASP A 147 -18.12 -20.09 47.82
N GLU A 148 -19.25 -20.77 47.63
CA GLU A 148 -19.78 -21.05 46.30
C GLU A 148 -20.06 -19.78 45.49
N ALA A 149 -20.44 -18.67 46.13
CA ALA A 149 -20.71 -17.40 45.45
C ALA A 149 -19.44 -16.71 44.93
N LEU A 150 -18.32 -16.83 45.65
CA LEU A 150 -17.01 -16.40 45.15
C LEU A 150 -16.55 -17.31 44.02
N VAL A 151 -16.56 -18.63 44.24
CA VAL A 151 -15.99 -19.60 43.30
C VAL A 151 -16.80 -19.68 42.01
N SER A 152 -18.12 -19.47 42.03
CA SER A 152 -18.95 -19.44 40.81
C SER A 152 -18.56 -18.36 39.82
N ARG A 153 -17.84 -17.33 40.27
CA ARG A 153 -17.31 -16.26 39.40
C ARG A 153 -15.92 -16.59 38.84
N LEU A 154 -15.23 -17.61 39.36
CA LEU A 154 -13.89 -18.00 38.97
C LEU A 154 -13.91 -19.22 38.04
N SER A 155 -12.99 -19.24 37.09
CA SER A 155 -12.71 -20.42 36.27
C SER A 155 -11.23 -20.45 35.94
N PHE A 156 -10.63 -21.64 35.88
CA PHE A 156 -9.22 -21.79 35.54
C PHE A 156 -9.05 -22.78 34.40
N GLY A 157 -8.04 -22.59 33.54
CA GLY A 157 -7.78 -23.50 32.44
C GLY A 157 -6.35 -23.43 31.91
N GLU A 158 -5.90 -24.54 31.36
CA GLU A 158 -4.63 -24.61 30.64
C GLU A 158 -4.76 -23.90 29.30
N SER A 159 -3.85 -22.99 28.99
CA SER A 159 -3.81 -22.26 27.73
C SER A 159 -2.44 -21.63 27.52
N ASP A 160 -1.91 -21.78 26.30
CA ASP A 160 -0.80 -20.95 25.84
C ASP A 160 -1.32 -19.55 25.49
N LEU A 161 -1.05 -18.58 26.37
CA LEU A 161 -1.62 -17.22 26.33
C LEU A 161 -3.15 -17.26 26.15
N LEU A 162 -3.68 -16.66 25.07
CA LEU A 162 -5.12 -16.56 24.80
C LEU A 162 -5.58 -17.59 23.76
N LEU A 163 -4.73 -18.53 23.32
CA LEU A 163 -5.07 -19.53 22.30
C LEU A 163 -6.22 -20.45 22.72
N GLY A 164 -6.33 -20.77 24.01
CA GLY A 164 -7.44 -21.55 24.58
C GLY A 164 -8.79 -20.80 24.62
N LEU A 165 -8.83 -19.54 24.18
CA LEU A 165 -10.05 -18.73 24.11
C LEU A 165 -10.56 -18.57 22.67
N PRO A 166 -11.89 -18.61 22.46
CA PRO A 166 -12.48 -18.33 21.15
C PRO A 166 -12.05 -16.97 20.59
N GLN A 167 -11.76 -16.91 19.29
CA GLN A 167 -11.39 -15.68 18.57
C GLN A 167 -12.58 -14.75 18.32
N LYS A 168 -13.13 -14.21 19.41
CA LYS A 168 -14.21 -13.22 19.40
C LYS A 168 -14.09 -12.25 20.58
N PRO A 169 -14.60 -11.01 20.45
CA PRO A 169 -14.68 -10.05 21.55
C PRO A 169 -15.54 -10.59 22.70
N GLU A 170 -14.92 -10.80 23.86
CA GLU A 170 -15.60 -11.32 25.04
C GLU A 170 -15.13 -10.65 26.34
N TRP A 171 -13.92 -10.13 26.41
CA TRP A 171 -13.32 -9.71 27.68
C TRP A 171 -13.30 -8.18 27.81
N ASP A 172 -13.73 -7.67 28.95
CA ASP A 172 -13.59 -6.24 29.28
C ASP A 172 -12.16 -5.95 29.76
N PHE A 173 -11.53 -6.92 30.42
CA PHE A 173 -10.16 -6.83 30.89
C PHE A 173 -9.35 -8.07 30.50
N ILE A 174 -8.17 -7.85 29.94
CA ILE A 174 -7.12 -8.87 29.85
C ILE A 174 -5.99 -8.38 30.74
N VAL A 175 -5.53 -9.20 31.67
CA VAL A 175 -4.45 -8.84 32.58
C VAL A 175 -3.39 -9.92 32.57
N GLY A 176 -2.14 -9.58 32.87
CA GLY A 176 -1.10 -10.59 32.95
C GLY A 176 0.19 -10.11 33.59
N CYS A 177 0.83 -11.03 34.28
CA CYS A 177 2.18 -10.87 34.80
C CYS A 177 3.00 -12.07 34.35
N ILE A 178 3.42 -12.05 33.09
CA ILE A 178 4.09 -13.18 32.43
C ILE A 178 5.59 -12.90 32.22
N PRO A 179 6.41 -13.95 32.04
CA PRO A 179 7.88 -13.81 32.01
C PRO A 179 8.43 -12.99 30.83
N GLN A 180 9.63 -12.43 31.01
CA GLN A 180 10.32 -11.55 30.04
C GLN A 180 11.77 -11.99 29.74
N VAL A 181 12.14 -13.24 30.00
CA VAL A 181 13.54 -13.71 29.85
C VAL A 181 13.62 -14.89 28.90
N LEU A 182 14.60 -14.86 27.98
CA LEU A 182 14.80 -15.87 26.93
C LEU A 182 15.75 -16.98 27.39
N ARG A 183 15.42 -18.25 27.09
CA ARG A 183 16.36 -19.40 27.19
C ARG A 183 16.83 -19.85 25.80
N SER A 184 18.00 -20.49 25.73
CA SER A 184 18.60 -21.02 24.49
C SER A 184 18.09 -22.41 24.07
N ASP A 185 17.42 -23.14 24.97
CA ASP A 185 17.16 -24.57 24.79
C ASP A 185 15.65 -24.84 24.63
N GLU A 186 15.29 -25.80 23.78
CA GLU A 186 13.90 -26.18 23.47
C GLU A 186 13.17 -26.77 24.70
N LEU A 187 11.87 -26.45 24.81
CA LEU A 187 10.97 -27.03 25.81
C LEU A 187 10.73 -28.53 25.54
N PRO A 188 10.35 -29.33 26.54
CA PRO A 188 9.98 -30.73 26.34
C PRO A 188 8.83 -30.88 25.33
N ALA A 189 8.90 -31.90 24.46
CA ALA A 189 7.91 -32.13 23.40
C ALA A 189 6.48 -32.40 23.92
N GLU A 190 6.34 -32.89 25.16
CA GLU A 190 5.05 -33.06 25.86
C GLU A 190 5.11 -32.48 27.28
N LEU A 191 4.42 -31.36 27.51
CA LEU A 191 4.35 -30.69 28.81
C LEU A 191 3.76 -31.56 29.93
N ALA A 192 2.89 -32.51 29.58
CA ALA A 192 2.30 -33.46 30.52
C ALA A 192 3.32 -34.46 31.12
N GLN A 193 4.50 -34.59 30.51
CA GLN A 193 5.58 -35.47 30.95
C GLN A 193 6.79 -34.69 31.49
N ALA A 194 6.71 -33.35 31.56
CA ALA A 194 7.77 -32.50 32.10
C ALA A 194 7.98 -32.76 33.59
N ASP A 195 9.25 -32.72 34.03
CA ASP A 195 9.56 -32.74 35.46
C ASP A 195 9.26 -31.37 36.12
N GLU A 196 9.29 -31.32 37.45
CA GLU A 196 8.95 -30.09 38.20
C GLU A 196 9.89 -28.92 37.87
N GLN A 197 11.16 -29.19 37.56
CA GLN A 197 12.11 -28.15 37.20
C GLN A 197 11.78 -27.57 35.82
N ALA A 198 11.44 -28.41 34.84
CA ALA A 198 11.00 -27.96 33.53
C ALA A 198 9.69 -27.16 33.58
N LEU A 199 8.75 -27.53 34.47
CA LEU A 199 7.52 -26.76 34.71
C LEU A 199 7.78 -25.43 35.43
N LEU A 200 8.73 -25.39 36.37
CA LEU A 200 9.17 -24.15 37.01
C LEU A 200 9.89 -23.23 36.00
N ASP A 201 10.70 -23.80 35.11
CA ASP A 201 11.42 -23.05 34.08
C ASP A 201 10.48 -22.36 33.08
N LEU A 202 9.32 -22.95 32.75
CA LEU A 202 8.26 -22.29 31.96
C LEU A 202 7.76 -20.99 32.59
N SER A 203 7.77 -20.95 33.93
CA SER A 203 7.34 -19.79 34.69
C SER A 203 8.44 -18.72 34.78
N ASN A 204 9.69 -19.05 34.42
CA ASN A 204 10.83 -18.14 34.44
C ASN A 204 11.25 -17.65 33.04
N TYR A 205 11.08 -18.47 32.00
CA TYR A 205 11.68 -18.25 30.69
C TYR A 205 10.76 -18.60 29.51
N THR A 206 11.00 -17.96 28.37
CA THR A 206 10.26 -18.18 27.12
C THR A 206 11.19 -18.49 25.95
N SER A 207 10.69 -19.20 24.94
CA SER A 207 11.38 -19.47 23.69
C SER A 207 11.38 -18.24 22.77
N LEU A 208 12.31 -18.19 21.81
CA LEU A 208 12.33 -17.16 20.78
C LEU A 208 11.04 -17.22 19.96
N GLN A 209 10.37 -16.08 19.81
CA GLN A 209 9.17 -15.97 18.99
C GLN A 209 9.50 -15.61 17.52
N ASN A 210 10.77 -15.36 17.21
CA ASN A 210 11.28 -14.86 15.93
C ASN A 210 10.71 -13.47 15.56
N VAL A 211 10.55 -12.60 16.55
CA VAL A 211 10.04 -11.23 16.37
C VAL A 211 11.06 -10.19 16.83
N TYR A 212 10.89 -8.94 16.41
CA TYR A 212 11.79 -7.84 16.80
C TYR A 212 11.95 -7.72 18.32
N GLU A 213 10.87 -7.91 19.07
CA GLU A 213 10.86 -7.81 20.52
C GLU A 213 11.69 -8.87 21.26
N ASP A 214 12.11 -9.96 20.58
CA ASP A 214 13.04 -10.94 21.17
C ASP A 214 14.39 -10.32 21.53
N HIS A 215 14.83 -9.28 20.84
CA HIS A 215 16.07 -8.56 21.16
C HIS A 215 16.04 -7.92 22.57
N PHE A 216 14.86 -7.81 23.17
CA PHE A 216 14.62 -7.20 24.47
C PHE A 216 14.03 -8.18 25.51
N GLY A 217 13.92 -9.47 25.19
CA GLY A 217 13.21 -10.45 26.03
C GLY A 217 11.70 -10.26 26.07
N LEU A 218 11.12 -9.49 25.15
CA LEU A 218 9.70 -9.12 25.14
C LEU A 218 8.85 -9.93 24.15
N GLY A 219 9.41 -10.97 23.52
CA GLY A 219 8.73 -11.77 22.49
C GLY A 219 7.38 -12.34 22.93
N LEU A 220 7.30 -12.93 24.12
CA LEU A 220 6.04 -13.48 24.64
C LEU A 220 4.98 -12.39 24.88
N ILE A 221 5.39 -11.22 25.38
CA ILE A 221 4.51 -10.05 25.57
C ILE A 221 4.01 -9.55 24.20
N ALA A 222 4.90 -9.47 23.22
CA ALA A 222 4.57 -9.10 21.84
C ALA A 222 3.53 -10.06 21.23
N ARG A 223 3.63 -11.36 21.50
CA ARG A 223 2.64 -12.36 21.07
C ARG A 223 1.29 -12.16 21.76
N LEU A 224 1.27 -11.93 23.08
CA LEU A 224 0.04 -11.60 23.81
C LEU A 224 -0.63 -10.35 23.24
N LEU A 225 0.15 -9.31 22.93
CA LEU A 225 -0.35 -8.08 22.31
C LEU A 225 -0.87 -8.30 20.89
N ASN A 226 -0.40 -9.33 20.18
CA ASN A 226 -0.94 -9.74 18.90
C ASN A 226 -2.28 -10.49 19.06
N GLU A 227 -2.47 -11.26 20.11
CA GLU A 227 -3.70 -12.05 20.35
C GLU A 227 -4.83 -11.22 21.00
N ALA A 228 -4.48 -10.27 21.88
CA ALA A 228 -5.41 -9.54 22.73
C ALA A 228 -6.50 -8.73 21.98
N PRO A 229 -6.21 -8.00 20.88
CA PRO A 229 -7.18 -7.11 20.24
C PRO A 229 -8.51 -7.79 19.90
N GLU A 230 -8.46 -9.04 19.44
CA GLU A 230 -9.64 -9.78 18.97
C GLU A 230 -10.42 -10.46 20.09
N ARG A 231 -9.90 -10.41 21.31
CA ARG A 231 -10.56 -10.92 22.53
C ARG A 231 -11.19 -9.80 23.35
N LEU A 232 -10.71 -8.57 23.20
CA LEU A 232 -11.22 -7.41 23.91
C LEU A 232 -12.55 -6.93 23.32
N LEU A 233 -13.51 -6.63 24.19
CA LEU A 233 -14.70 -5.86 23.83
C LEU A 233 -14.31 -4.41 23.44
N PRO A 234 -15.17 -3.68 22.71
CA PRO A 234 -14.98 -2.25 22.49
C PRO A 234 -14.79 -1.51 23.82
N GLY A 235 -13.68 -0.77 23.96
CA GLY A 235 -13.31 -0.09 25.21
C GLY A 235 -12.68 -0.99 26.28
N GLY A 236 -12.44 -2.27 25.96
CA GLY A 236 -11.73 -3.21 26.82
C GLY A 236 -10.26 -2.82 27.04
N ARG A 237 -9.71 -3.26 28.17
CA ARG A 237 -8.40 -2.82 28.67
C ARG A 237 -7.44 -3.97 28.82
N LEU A 238 -6.18 -3.70 28.52
CA LEU A 238 -5.08 -4.62 28.78
C LEU A 238 -4.25 -4.08 29.94
N LEU A 239 -4.03 -4.84 31.01
CA LEU A 239 -3.18 -4.44 32.14
C LEU A 239 -2.05 -5.45 32.35
N LEU A 240 -0.83 -5.06 31.99
CA LEU A 240 0.34 -5.93 32.10
C LEU A 240 1.33 -5.41 33.12
N ASN A 241 1.81 -6.28 34.00
CA ASN A 241 2.95 -6.00 34.85
C ASN A 241 4.23 -6.38 34.14
N LEU A 242 5.13 -5.42 33.95
CA LEU A 242 6.34 -5.58 33.14
C LEU A 242 7.55 -5.06 33.93
N ALA A 243 8.65 -5.82 33.94
CA ALA A 243 9.93 -5.29 34.37
C ALA A 243 10.41 -4.25 33.37
N GLY A 244 10.85 -3.10 33.87
CA GLY A 244 11.38 -1.96 33.12
C GLY A 244 12.81 -2.16 32.61
N ARG A 245 13.37 -3.37 32.67
CA ARG A 245 14.76 -3.66 32.25
C ARG A 245 15.03 -3.25 30.80
N PRO A 246 14.12 -3.44 29.82
CA PRO A 246 14.34 -2.92 28.46
C PRO A 246 14.25 -1.39 28.31
N GLY A 247 13.84 -0.68 29.36
CA GLY A 247 13.55 0.76 29.31
C GLY A 247 12.12 1.08 28.87
N ARG A 248 11.56 2.14 29.47
CA ARG A 248 10.15 2.54 29.28
C ARG A 248 9.80 2.84 27.82
N ALA A 249 10.71 3.46 27.08
CA ALA A 249 10.48 3.83 25.68
C ALA A 249 10.30 2.59 24.78
N ILE A 250 11.09 1.55 25.01
CA ILE A 250 11.02 0.29 24.24
C ILE A 250 9.71 -0.44 24.56
N ILE A 251 9.35 -0.51 25.85
CA ILE A 251 8.07 -1.11 26.28
C ILE A 251 6.90 -0.34 25.64
N ALA A 252 6.82 0.98 25.80
CA ALA A 252 5.75 1.78 25.20
C ALA A 252 5.69 1.63 23.67
N ARG A 253 6.84 1.51 23.01
CA ARG A 253 6.92 1.30 21.56
C ARG A 253 6.32 -0.04 21.12
N MET A 254 6.54 -1.12 21.87
CA MET A 254 5.96 -2.44 21.60
C MET A 254 4.43 -2.43 21.58
N PHE A 255 3.79 -1.68 22.49
CA PHE A 255 2.34 -1.50 22.50
C PHE A 255 1.87 -0.59 21.36
N THR A 256 2.47 0.59 21.22
CA THR A 256 2.03 1.60 20.25
C THR A 256 2.10 1.11 18.81
N ARG A 257 3.16 0.40 18.43
CA ARG A 257 3.25 -0.19 17.08
C ARG A 257 2.15 -1.20 16.75
N ARG A 258 1.49 -1.77 17.77
CA ARG A 258 0.36 -2.72 17.63
C ARG A 258 -1.01 -2.03 17.73
N GLY A 259 -1.04 -0.70 17.75
CA GLY A 259 -2.26 0.10 17.75
C GLY A 259 -2.79 0.47 19.15
N PHE A 260 -2.02 0.17 20.20
CA PHE A 260 -2.41 0.50 21.58
C PHE A 260 -1.90 1.87 22.02
N THR A 261 -2.76 2.64 22.67
CA THR A 261 -2.32 3.71 23.58
C THR A 261 -1.94 3.12 24.92
N THR A 262 -1.02 3.76 25.65
CA THR A 262 -0.53 3.24 26.94
C THR A 262 -0.52 4.30 28.03
N ARG A 263 -0.71 3.85 29.27
CA ARG A 263 -0.56 4.64 30.49
C ARG A 263 0.04 3.76 31.57
N MET A 264 1.03 4.26 32.29
CA MET A 264 1.57 3.59 33.47
C MET A 264 0.73 3.93 34.70
N ARG A 265 0.23 2.91 35.41
CA ARG A 265 -0.62 3.06 36.62
C ARG A 265 0.21 3.09 37.90
N VAL A 266 1.21 2.21 37.96
CA VAL A 266 2.14 2.04 39.08
C VAL A 266 3.52 1.77 38.49
N ALA A 267 4.55 2.31 39.13
CA ALA A 267 5.93 1.89 38.94
C ALA A 267 6.65 1.86 40.29
N ARG A 268 7.43 0.81 40.54
CA ARG A 268 8.25 0.62 41.74
C ARG A 268 9.60 0.10 41.33
N ARG A 269 10.66 0.50 42.04
CA ARG A 269 11.92 -0.22 41.97
C ARG A 269 11.91 -1.31 43.02
N VAL A 270 12.01 -2.55 42.58
CA VAL A 270 12.06 -3.72 43.44
C VAL A 270 13.45 -4.33 43.39
N MET A 271 13.86 -4.96 44.49
CA MET A 271 15.11 -5.71 44.52
C MET A 271 14.96 -6.92 43.58
N GLN A 272 15.99 -7.21 42.80
CA GLN A 272 16.03 -8.40 41.96
C GLN A 272 16.07 -9.64 42.85
N ALA A 273 15.19 -10.60 42.58
CA ALA A 273 15.19 -11.88 43.28
C ALA A 273 16.53 -12.60 43.05
N ALA A 274 17.08 -13.20 44.11
CA ALA A 274 18.44 -13.73 44.15
C ALA A 274 18.65 -14.95 43.23
N ASP A 275 17.57 -15.63 42.88
CA ASP A 275 17.49 -16.81 42.02
C ASP A 275 17.29 -16.47 40.52
N THR A 276 17.03 -15.20 40.19
CA THR A 276 16.85 -14.78 38.79
C THR A 276 18.19 -14.65 38.08
N ASP A 277 18.44 -15.49 37.08
CA ASP A 277 19.63 -15.41 36.25
C ASP A 277 19.53 -14.26 35.23
N ILE A 278 20.42 -13.27 35.34
CA ILE A 278 20.50 -12.14 34.40
C ILE A 278 21.56 -12.32 33.31
N ARG A 279 22.32 -13.44 33.30
CA ARG A 279 23.31 -13.73 32.25
C ARG A 279 22.71 -13.71 30.83
N PRO A 280 21.47 -14.19 30.58
CA PRO A 280 20.85 -14.06 29.26
C PRO A 280 20.71 -12.61 28.78
N LEU A 281 20.46 -11.67 29.70
CA LEU A 281 20.36 -10.24 29.38
C LEU A 281 21.72 -9.63 29.04
N VAL A 282 22.79 -10.05 29.72
CA VAL A 282 24.16 -9.69 29.37
C VAL A 282 24.52 -10.19 27.96
N SER A 283 24.16 -11.43 27.64
CA SER A 283 24.36 -12.01 26.31
C SER A 283 23.56 -11.28 25.22
N LEU A 284 22.35 -10.80 25.52
CA LEU A 284 21.57 -9.95 24.62
C LEU A 284 22.21 -8.58 24.43
N GLU A 285 22.65 -7.94 25.52
CA GLU A 285 23.33 -6.64 25.49
C GLU A 285 24.60 -6.70 24.61
N GLN A 286 25.40 -7.76 24.74
CA GLN A 286 26.61 -7.96 23.93
C GLN A 286 26.30 -8.24 22.45
N ARG A 287 25.29 -9.06 22.14
CA ARG A 287 24.93 -9.40 20.76
C ARG A 287 24.26 -8.25 20.01
N THR A 288 23.45 -7.46 20.70
CA THR A 288 22.57 -6.45 20.08
C THR A 288 23.06 -5.02 20.26
N GLY A 289 23.98 -4.78 21.20
CA GLY A 289 24.42 -3.45 21.62
C GLY A 289 23.36 -2.67 22.39
N ARG A 290 22.24 -3.29 22.80
CA ARG A 290 21.13 -2.64 23.53
C ARG A 290 21.32 -2.78 25.03
N GLU A 291 21.29 -1.65 25.73
CA GLU A 291 21.48 -1.60 27.18
C GLU A 291 20.19 -1.96 27.93
N PHE A 292 20.31 -2.74 29.00
CA PHE A 292 19.22 -2.96 29.95
C PHE A 292 19.40 -2.09 31.19
N GLU A 293 18.30 -1.68 31.81
CA GLU A 293 18.25 -0.78 32.95
C GLU A 293 18.14 -1.55 34.28
N PHE A 294 19.23 -1.55 35.06
CA PHE A 294 19.28 -1.96 36.46
C PHE A 294 19.68 -0.79 37.36
N PHE A 295 19.60 -0.94 38.68
CA PHE A 295 19.93 0.13 39.63
C PHE A 295 20.70 -0.44 40.81
N MET A 296 21.65 0.33 41.33
CA MET A 296 22.41 -0.05 42.53
C MET A 296 21.57 -0.01 43.80
N GLU A 297 20.51 0.81 43.84
CA GLU A 297 19.59 0.98 44.95
C GLU A 297 18.21 1.40 44.42
N ALA A 298 17.16 1.30 45.25
CA ALA A 298 15.80 1.70 44.87
C ALA A 298 15.70 3.18 44.40
N HIS A 299 16.57 4.06 44.89
CA HIS A 299 16.54 5.50 44.61
C HIS A 299 17.67 5.98 43.70
N SER A 300 18.49 5.08 43.14
CA SER A 300 19.59 5.47 42.26
C SER A 300 19.08 6.31 41.08
N PRO A 301 19.70 7.47 40.77
CA PRO A 301 19.22 8.33 39.69
C PRO A 301 19.53 7.74 38.32
N GLU A 302 20.67 7.07 38.18
CA GLU A 302 21.16 6.52 36.91
C GLU A 302 21.04 5.00 36.87
N PRO A 303 20.68 4.42 35.70
CA PRO A 303 20.69 2.99 35.51
C PRO A 303 22.11 2.44 35.27
N LEU A 304 22.30 1.18 35.64
CA LEU A 304 23.43 0.32 35.26
C LEU A 304 23.02 -0.57 34.09
N ARG A 305 23.94 -0.78 33.16
CA ARG A 305 23.81 -1.80 32.11
C ARG A 305 23.86 -3.22 32.69
N ALA A 306 23.35 -4.22 31.96
CA ALA A 306 23.25 -5.61 32.45
C ALA A 306 24.62 -6.18 32.85
N ALA A 307 25.67 -5.93 32.05
CA ALA A 307 27.01 -6.45 32.32
C ALA A 307 27.58 -5.92 33.64
N THR A 308 27.37 -4.63 33.93
CA THR A 308 27.80 -4.00 35.18
C THR A 308 26.97 -4.51 36.37
N ALA A 309 25.66 -4.66 36.18
CA ALA A 309 24.78 -5.22 37.20
C ALA A 309 25.17 -6.66 37.58
N LEU A 310 25.57 -7.49 36.62
CA LEU A 310 26.05 -8.86 36.88
C LEU A 310 27.35 -8.86 37.69
N GLY A 311 28.31 -8.00 37.35
CA GLY A 311 29.55 -7.85 38.13
C GLY A 311 29.30 -7.36 39.56
N TRP A 312 28.34 -6.44 39.74
CA TRP A 312 27.90 -5.94 41.04
C TRP A 312 27.26 -7.06 41.88
N LEU A 313 26.38 -7.85 41.28
CA LEU A 313 25.73 -8.99 41.91
C LEU A 313 26.74 -10.07 42.32
N GLN A 314 27.72 -10.38 41.46
CA GLN A 314 28.81 -11.31 41.76
C GLN A 314 29.73 -10.84 42.89
N SER A 315 29.76 -9.53 43.15
CA SER A 315 30.50 -8.93 44.27
C SER A 315 29.72 -8.98 45.59
N GLY A 316 28.55 -9.63 45.62
CA GLY A 316 27.73 -9.82 46.82
C GLY A 316 26.77 -8.66 47.11
N HIS A 317 26.60 -7.72 46.17
CA HIS A 317 25.69 -6.60 46.33
C HIS A 317 24.36 -6.83 45.60
N PRO A 318 23.20 -6.49 46.20
CA PRO A 318 21.92 -6.57 45.51
C PRO A 318 21.85 -5.57 44.34
N ILE A 319 20.94 -5.85 43.41
CA ILE A 319 20.55 -4.95 42.33
C ILE A 319 19.04 -4.74 42.33
N TRP A 320 18.59 -3.62 41.79
CA TRP A 320 17.18 -3.26 41.67
C TRP A 320 16.80 -3.10 40.21
N HIS A 321 15.53 -3.31 39.91
CA HIS A 321 14.96 -2.97 38.61
C HIS A 321 13.57 -2.38 38.80
N GLU A 322 13.12 -1.60 37.83
CA GLU A 322 11.75 -1.11 37.83
C GLU A 322 10.78 -2.23 37.47
N VAL A 323 9.62 -2.25 38.12
CA VAL A 323 8.44 -3.03 37.76
C VAL A 323 7.28 -2.06 37.64
N ALA A 324 6.57 -2.11 36.52
CA ALA A 324 5.51 -1.18 36.21
C ALA A 324 4.26 -1.89 35.68
N VAL A 325 3.09 -1.42 36.11
CA VAL A 325 1.80 -1.86 35.60
C VAL A 325 1.36 -0.91 34.50
N TRP A 326 1.35 -1.44 33.28
CA TRP A 326 0.95 -0.76 32.06
C TRP A 326 -0.49 -1.06 31.74
N GLU A 327 -1.31 -0.02 31.67
CA GLU A 327 -2.65 -0.09 31.09
C GLU A 327 -2.58 0.31 29.62
N ALA A 328 -3.26 -0.43 28.76
CA ALA A 328 -3.31 -0.18 27.33
C ALA A 328 -4.72 -0.31 26.76
N HIS A 329 -5.02 0.52 25.76
CA HIS A 329 -6.30 0.59 25.06
C HIS A 329 -6.07 0.65 23.56
N LEU A 330 -6.88 -0.06 22.77
CA LEU A 330 -6.85 0.12 21.31
C LEU A 330 -7.27 1.54 20.94
N SER A 331 -6.39 2.26 20.23
CA SER A 331 -6.64 3.63 19.79
C SER A 331 -7.80 3.71 18.80
N GLN A 332 -7.81 2.81 17.82
CA GLN A 332 -8.77 2.76 16.71
C GLN A 332 -9.24 1.30 16.54
N PRO A 333 -10.11 0.81 17.46
CA PRO A 333 -10.43 -0.62 17.53
C PRO A 333 -11.16 -1.12 16.27
N ARG A 334 -12.04 -0.32 15.68
CA ARG A 334 -12.79 -0.72 14.48
C ARG A 334 -11.85 -0.97 13.30
N GLU A 335 -11.01 0.01 12.98
CA GLU A 335 -10.07 -0.04 11.86
C GLU A 335 -8.99 -1.09 12.11
N THR A 336 -8.44 -1.17 13.33
CA THR A 336 -7.42 -2.17 13.70
C THR A 336 -7.94 -3.60 13.53
N LEU A 337 -9.15 -3.90 14.01
CA LEU A 337 -9.75 -5.23 13.90
C LEU A 337 -10.14 -5.58 12.47
N ALA A 338 -10.69 -4.62 11.73
CA ALA A 338 -11.03 -4.81 10.31
C ALA A 338 -9.76 -5.05 9.47
N LEU A 339 -8.67 -4.31 9.71
CA LEU A 339 -7.39 -4.54 9.05
C LEU A 339 -6.87 -5.95 9.31
N ARG A 340 -6.90 -6.42 10.56
CA ARG A 340 -6.47 -7.78 10.93
C ARG A 340 -7.31 -8.86 10.24
N ALA A 341 -8.63 -8.67 10.16
CA ALA A 341 -9.51 -9.57 9.43
C ALA A 341 -9.17 -9.59 7.93
N ALA A 342 -8.97 -8.42 7.32
CA ALA A 342 -8.59 -8.30 5.92
C ALA A 342 -7.23 -8.96 5.61
N LEU A 343 -6.23 -8.79 6.48
CA LEU A 343 -4.92 -9.44 6.37
C LEU A 343 -5.02 -10.97 6.38
N ARG A 344 -5.90 -11.54 7.23
CA ARG A 344 -6.18 -12.98 7.22
C ARG A 344 -6.86 -13.44 5.94
N SER A 345 -7.88 -12.71 5.48
CA SER A 345 -8.57 -13.03 4.22
C SER A 345 -7.63 -12.99 3.01
N LEU A 346 -6.62 -12.12 3.03
CA LEU A 346 -5.56 -12.04 2.02
C LEU A 346 -4.48 -13.13 2.15
N GLY A 347 -4.44 -13.87 3.26
CA GLY A 347 -3.40 -14.87 3.54
C GLY A 347 -2.04 -14.29 3.96
N ILE A 348 -2.01 -13.03 4.43
CA ILE A 348 -0.79 -12.30 4.82
C ILE A 348 -0.84 -11.83 6.29
N ALA A 349 -1.45 -12.65 7.17
CA ALA A 349 -1.61 -12.33 8.59
C ALA A 349 -0.28 -12.02 9.31
N ALA A 350 0.83 -12.64 8.87
CA ALA A 350 2.17 -12.39 9.41
C ALA A 350 2.64 -10.94 9.22
N LEU A 351 2.13 -10.24 8.19
CA LEU A 351 2.47 -8.83 7.95
C LEU A 351 2.17 -7.95 9.17
N GLN A 352 1.18 -8.32 9.98
CA GLN A 352 0.80 -7.61 11.21
C GLN A 352 2.00 -7.39 12.15
N GLU A 353 2.98 -8.31 12.17
CA GLU A 353 4.16 -8.21 13.04
C GLU A 353 5.19 -7.21 12.51
N GLU A 354 5.18 -6.96 11.20
CA GLU A 354 6.03 -5.97 10.54
C GLU A 354 5.43 -4.56 10.61
N LEU A 355 4.09 -4.46 10.65
CA LEU A 355 3.40 -3.16 10.69
C LEU A 355 3.76 -2.35 11.94
N ASP A 356 3.77 -1.03 11.76
CA ASP A 356 3.87 -0.05 12.83
C ASP A 356 2.69 0.89 12.78
N LEU A 357 1.70 0.61 13.63
CA LEU A 357 0.48 1.40 13.75
C LEU A 357 0.65 2.62 14.68
N GLY A 358 1.81 2.78 15.33
CA GLY A 358 2.01 3.79 16.37
C GLY A 358 2.01 5.23 15.85
N ALA A 359 2.34 5.41 14.56
CA ALA A 359 2.37 6.71 13.89
C ALA A 359 1.21 6.90 12.89
N ALA A 360 0.33 5.92 12.74
CA ALA A 360 -0.76 5.98 11.78
C ALA A 360 -1.90 6.87 12.29
N SER A 361 -2.24 7.91 11.53
CA SER A 361 -3.46 8.69 11.76
C SER A 361 -4.73 7.85 11.50
N ALA A 362 -5.88 8.34 11.98
CA ALA A 362 -7.16 7.66 11.76
C ALA A 362 -7.51 7.56 10.28
N GLU A 363 -7.17 8.59 9.50
CA GLU A 363 -7.36 8.64 8.07
C GLU A 363 -6.45 7.63 7.34
N GLN A 364 -5.18 7.51 7.74
CA GLN A 364 -4.26 6.49 7.20
C GLN A 364 -4.78 5.09 7.48
N LEU A 365 -5.05 4.77 8.75
CA LEU A 365 -5.48 3.43 9.14
C LEU A 365 -6.83 3.09 8.52
N GLY A 366 -7.74 4.06 8.51
CA GLY A 366 -9.01 3.97 7.81
C GLY A 366 -8.79 3.57 6.35
N PHE A 367 -8.07 4.37 5.57
CA PHE A 367 -7.83 4.11 4.15
C PHE A 367 -7.19 2.75 3.91
N VAL A 368 -6.12 2.41 4.63
CA VAL A 368 -5.40 1.14 4.48
C VAL A 368 -6.30 -0.05 4.81
N THR A 369 -7.16 0.07 5.81
CA THR A 369 -8.15 -0.96 6.14
C THR A 369 -9.10 -1.20 4.98
N ALA A 370 -9.69 -0.14 4.40
CA ALA A 370 -10.60 -0.27 3.27
C ALA A 370 -9.89 -0.80 2.00
N LEU A 371 -8.63 -0.41 1.79
CA LEU A 371 -7.80 -0.95 0.71
C LEU A 371 -7.58 -2.45 0.91
N ALA A 372 -7.21 -2.89 2.12
CA ALA A 372 -7.00 -4.30 2.43
C ALA A 372 -8.31 -5.11 2.26
N GLU A 373 -9.44 -4.58 2.72
CA GLU A 373 -10.76 -5.21 2.52
C GLU A 373 -11.10 -5.36 1.03
N ARG A 374 -10.91 -4.30 0.24
CA ARG A 374 -11.15 -4.32 -1.21
C ARG A 374 -10.26 -5.33 -1.92
N LEU A 375 -8.97 -5.34 -1.61
CA LEU A 375 -8.01 -6.30 -2.18
C LEU A 375 -8.29 -7.75 -1.74
N SER A 376 -8.86 -7.96 -0.55
CA SER A 376 -9.26 -9.29 -0.08
C SER A 376 -10.41 -9.89 -0.89
N GLN A 377 -11.26 -9.04 -1.48
CA GLN A 377 -12.36 -9.46 -2.36
C GLN A 377 -11.88 -9.62 -3.81
N ALA A 378 -11.06 -8.69 -4.29
CA ALA A 378 -10.48 -8.71 -5.62
C ALA A 378 -9.06 -8.11 -5.59
N PRO A 379 -8.00 -8.93 -5.67
CA PRO A 379 -6.61 -8.46 -5.59
C PRO A 379 -6.13 -7.88 -6.93
N PHE A 380 -6.93 -7.00 -7.52
CA PHE A 380 -6.73 -6.38 -8.83
C PHE A 380 -6.94 -4.85 -8.74
N LEU A 381 -6.09 -4.09 -9.42
CA LEU A 381 -6.19 -2.63 -9.53
C LEU A 381 -6.39 -2.24 -11.00
N PRO A 382 -7.63 -1.87 -11.40
CA PRO A 382 -7.92 -1.51 -12.78
C PRO A 382 -7.16 -0.25 -13.22
N TYR A 383 -7.12 0.01 -14.52
CA TYR A 383 -6.81 1.35 -15.01
C TYR A 383 -8.01 2.29 -14.83
N ALA A 384 -7.79 3.43 -14.18
CA ALA A 384 -8.74 4.54 -14.16
C ALA A 384 -8.82 5.22 -15.53
N HIS A 385 -9.92 5.88 -15.85
CA HIS A 385 -10.03 6.71 -17.05
C HIS A 385 -8.96 7.84 -17.07
N GLU A 386 -8.56 8.29 -18.26
CA GLU A 386 -7.62 9.39 -18.47
C GLU A 386 -8.08 10.71 -17.82
N ALA A 387 -9.40 10.87 -17.67
CA ALA A 387 -10.08 12.04 -17.10
C ALA A 387 -10.67 11.77 -15.69
N GLY A 388 -10.31 10.64 -15.07
CA GLY A 388 -10.89 10.13 -13.81
C GLY A 388 -12.19 9.36 -14.01
N ASP A 389 -12.49 8.42 -13.14
CA ASP A 389 -13.67 7.58 -13.29
C ASP A 389 -14.95 8.38 -13.07
N ALA A 390 -16.02 8.01 -13.79
CA ALA A 390 -17.30 8.70 -13.72
C ALA A 390 -17.87 8.71 -12.28
N SER A 391 -17.65 7.64 -11.50
CA SER A 391 -18.05 7.57 -10.09
C SER A 391 -17.41 8.66 -9.24
N PHE A 392 -16.10 8.87 -9.39
CA PHE A 392 -15.36 9.89 -8.68
C PHE A 392 -15.78 11.29 -9.11
N ARG A 393 -15.88 11.54 -10.43
CA ARG A 393 -16.35 12.82 -10.97
C ARG A 393 -17.74 13.19 -10.45
N ARG A 394 -18.63 12.21 -10.29
CA ARG A 394 -19.96 12.40 -9.68
C ARG A 394 -19.89 12.82 -8.23
N LEU A 395 -19.01 12.21 -7.43
CA LEU A 395 -18.79 12.57 -6.04
C LEU A 395 -18.28 14.01 -5.92
N VAL A 396 -17.32 14.40 -6.77
CA VAL A 396 -16.81 15.77 -6.85
C VAL A 396 -17.93 16.75 -7.20
N ALA A 397 -18.70 16.48 -8.26
CA ALA A 397 -19.81 17.35 -8.66
C ALA A 397 -20.85 17.52 -7.54
N ARG A 398 -21.22 16.43 -6.85
CA ARG A 398 -22.14 16.44 -5.71
C ARG A 398 -21.59 17.23 -4.52
N TYR A 399 -20.30 17.12 -4.24
CA TYR A 399 -19.65 17.88 -3.17
C TYR A 399 -19.67 19.38 -3.48
N LEU A 400 -19.32 19.76 -4.71
CA LEU A 400 -19.29 21.15 -5.14
C LEU A 400 -20.66 21.81 -5.11
N ASP A 401 -21.70 21.10 -5.56
CA ASP A 401 -23.08 21.58 -5.44
C ASP A 401 -23.48 21.73 -3.96
N ARG A 402 -23.25 20.71 -3.14
CA ARG A 402 -23.67 20.71 -1.72
C ARG A 402 -22.98 21.79 -0.88
N HIS A 403 -21.69 22.02 -1.07
CA HIS A 403 -20.91 22.92 -0.22
C HIS A 403 -20.79 24.33 -0.79
N PHE A 404 -20.88 24.50 -2.11
CA PHE A 404 -20.62 25.78 -2.79
C PHE A 404 -21.75 26.25 -3.71
N GLY A 405 -22.78 25.43 -3.96
CA GLY A 405 -23.83 25.73 -4.95
C GLY A 405 -23.34 25.69 -6.40
N LEU A 406 -22.15 25.14 -6.65
CA LEU A 406 -21.57 25.04 -7.98
C LEU A 406 -22.09 23.78 -8.70
N ARG A 407 -23.18 23.96 -9.45
CA ARG A 407 -23.87 22.86 -10.14
C ARG A 407 -23.18 22.51 -11.46
N LEU A 408 -22.62 21.30 -11.52
CA LEU A 408 -21.90 20.74 -12.67
C LEU A 408 -22.40 19.34 -13.00
N SER A 409 -22.33 18.97 -14.29
CA SER A 409 -22.40 17.56 -14.69
C SER A 409 -21.05 16.88 -14.42
N GLU A 410 -21.07 15.58 -14.15
CA GLU A 410 -19.85 14.75 -14.08
C GLU A 410 -19.02 14.80 -15.38
N ASP A 411 -19.69 15.04 -16.51
CA ASP A 411 -19.07 15.22 -17.83
C ASP A 411 -18.23 16.50 -17.94
N SER A 412 -18.53 17.49 -17.09
CA SER A 412 -17.85 18.80 -17.07
C SER A 412 -16.71 18.85 -16.06
N VAL A 413 -16.44 17.73 -15.39
CA VAL A 413 -15.31 17.56 -14.47
C VAL A 413 -14.23 16.82 -15.24
N PHE A 414 -13.00 17.33 -15.24
CA PHE A 414 -11.85 16.57 -15.70
C PHE A 414 -10.86 16.43 -14.55
N VAL A 415 -10.35 15.23 -14.33
CA VAL A 415 -9.35 14.96 -13.30
C VAL A 415 -8.00 14.76 -13.97
N ALA A 416 -6.96 15.42 -13.47
CA ALA A 416 -5.58 15.24 -13.87
C ALA A 416 -4.72 14.77 -12.68
N PRO A 417 -3.57 14.11 -12.90
CA PRO A 417 -2.73 13.58 -11.83
C PRO A 417 -2.22 14.67 -10.87
N GLU A 418 -1.82 15.82 -11.40
CA GLU A 418 -1.25 16.94 -10.64
C GLU A 418 -1.43 18.26 -11.41
N ARG A 419 -1.23 19.39 -10.72
CA ARG A 419 -1.49 20.73 -11.28
C ARG A 419 -0.58 21.08 -12.44
N GLU A 420 0.70 20.72 -12.36
CA GLU A 420 1.65 20.98 -13.45
C GLU A 420 1.23 20.23 -14.71
N GLN A 421 0.83 18.96 -14.56
CA GLN A 421 0.33 18.13 -15.65
C GLN A 421 -1.00 18.64 -16.21
N ALA A 422 -1.93 19.10 -15.36
CA ALA A 422 -3.17 19.72 -15.77
C ALA A 422 -2.93 20.94 -16.68
N VAL A 423 -2.05 21.85 -16.26
CA VAL A 423 -1.68 23.03 -17.05
C VAL A 423 -0.96 22.63 -18.33
N TYR A 424 -0.06 21.65 -18.28
CA TYR A 424 0.64 21.18 -19.47
C TYR A 424 -0.31 20.57 -20.50
N SER A 425 -1.22 19.69 -20.09
CA SER A 425 -2.25 19.13 -20.99
C SER A 425 -3.18 20.21 -21.55
N PHE A 426 -3.56 21.19 -20.73
CA PHE A 426 -4.35 22.34 -21.18
C PHE A 426 -3.63 23.16 -22.25
N LEU A 427 -2.34 23.48 -22.05
CA LEU A 427 -1.54 24.22 -23.02
C LEU A 427 -1.32 23.40 -24.30
N LEU A 428 -1.09 22.09 -24.19
CA LEU A 428 -0.96 21.20 -25.34
C LEU A 428 -2.24 21.15 -26.19
N ALA A 429 -3.41 21.23 -25.55
CA ALA A 429 -4.70 21.26 -26.21
C ALA A 429 -5.02 22.61 -26.87
N THR A 430 -4.57 23.73 -26.28
CA THR A 430 -5.07 25.06 -26.64
C THR A 430 -4.05 25.97 -27.33
N CYS A 431 -2.75 25.71 -27.18
CA CYS A 431 -1.68 26.61 -27.63
C CYS A 431 -0.67 25.87 -28.52
N ASP A 432 -0.13 26.58 -29.51
CA ASP A 432 1.00 26.12 -30.31
C ASP A 432 2.32 26.74 -29.82
N PRO A 433 3.49 26.13 -30.11
CA PRO A 433 4.78 26.73 -29.77
C PRO A 433 4.92 28.15 -30.32
N GLY A 434 5.38 29.07 -29.46
CA GLY A 434 5.51 30.49 -29.77
C GLY A 434 4.28 31.34 -29.42
N ASP A 435 3.13 30.73 -29.11
CA ASP A 435 1.95 31.45 -28.62
C ASP A 435 2.24 32.16 -27.29
N THR A 436 1.59 33.30 -27.07
CA THR A 436 1.76 34.08 -25.84
C THR A 436 0.73 33.69 -24.80
N VAL A 437 1.19 33.41 -23.58
CA VAL A 437 0.35 33.11 -22.40
C VAL A 437 0.65 34.15 -21.32
N LEU A 438 -0.38 34.80 -20.79
CA LEU A 438 -0.22 35.65 -19.61
C LEU A 438 -0.26 34.77 -18.35
N VAL A 439 0.66 34.97 -17.42
CA VAL A 439 0.76 34.17 -16.20
C VAL A 439 0.93 35.08 -15.00
N SER A 440 0.13 34.86 -13.96
CA SER A 440 0.33 35.54 -12.67
C SER A 440 1.71 35.21 -12.10
N ARG A 441 2.45 36.20 -11.61
CA ARG A 441 3.76 36.04 -10.96
C ARG A 441 3.80 34.95 -9.89
N SER A 442 2.74 34.76 -9.11
CA SER A 442 2.68 33.69 -8.10
C SER A 442 2.59 32.29 -8.71
N LEU A 443 1.99 32.17 -9.91
CA LEU A 443 1.85 30.91 -10.63
C LEU A 443 3.05 30.58 -11.51
N HIS A 444 3.82 31.59 -11.96
CA HIS A 444 4.93 31.37 -12.88
C HIS A 444 5.98 30.36 -12.35
N PRO A 445 6.48 30.44 -11.10
CA PRO A 445 7.40 29.43 -10.57
C PRO A 445 6.82 28.01 -10.53
N LEU A 446 5.50 27.88 -10.33
CA LEU A 446 4.81 26.60 -10.27
C LEU A 446 4.66 25.96 -11.65
N TYR A 447 4.48 26.78 -12.69
CA TYR A 447 4.19 26.32 -14.06
C TYR A 447 5.30 26.58 -15.07
N ALA A 448 6.46 27.10 -14.66
CA ALA A 448 7.59 27.40 -15.54
C ALA A 448 7.97 26.20 -16.42
N ARG A 449 8.03 24.99 -15.84
CA ARG A 449 8.31 23.76 -16.57
C ARG A 449 7.20 23.39 -17.55
N ALA A 450 5.93 23.52 -17.17
CA ALA A 450 4.80 23.28 -18.08
C ALA A 450 4.80 24.25 -19.28
N LEU A 451 5.10 25.53 -19.03
CA LEU A 451 5.21 26.57 -20.05
C LEU A 451 6.37 26.28 -21.03
N ASP A 452 7.55 25.93 -20.51
CA ASP A 452 8.72 25.55 -21.32
C ASP A 452 8.46 24.29 -22.16
N LYS A 453 7.89 23.25 -21.54
CA LYS A 453 7.51 21.99 -22.22
C LYS A 453 6.58 22.25 -23.40
N ALA A 454 5.54 23.08 -23.18
CA ALA A 454 4.58 23.47 -24.22
C ALA A 454 5.22 24.32 -25.33
N GLY A 455 6.32 25.03 -25.01
CA GLY A 455 7.02 25.93 -25.94
C GLY A 455 6.33 27.28 -26.11
N VAL A 456 5.54 27.71 -25.13
CA VAL A 456 4.80 28.99 -25.17
C VAL A 456 5.65 30.13 -24.60
N ARG A 457 5.38 31.37 -25.04
CA ARG A 457 5.99 32.58 -24.49
C ARG A 457 5.19 33.09 -23.30
N ALA A 458 5.71 32.89 -22.09
CA ALA A 458 5.08 33.37 -20.86
C ALA A 458 5.36 34.87 -20.64
N THR A 459 4.30 35.67 -20.45
CA THR A 459 4.39 37.06 -19.99
C THR A 459 3.88 37.14 -18.56
N VAL A 460 4.77 37.47 -17.62
CA VAL A 460 4.47 37.43 -16.18
C VAL A 460 3.88 38.76 -15.69
N THR A 461 2.75 38.71 -14.97
CA THR A 461 2.05 39.89 -14.44
C THR A 461 2.34 40.13 -12.95
N HIS A 462 2.04 41.30 -12.38
CA HIS A 462 2.20 41.62 -10.95
C HIS A 462 1.04 41.13 -10.05
N ASN A 463 0.27 40.10 -10.46
CA ASN A 463 -0.86 39.54 -9.71
C ASN A 463 -2.01 40.53 -9.42
N THR A 464 -2.13 41.64 -10.15
CA THR A 464 -3.28 42.55 -9.99
C THR A 464 -4.28 42.37 -11.11
N LEU A 465 -5.57 42.20 -10.79
CA LEU A 465 -6.62 42.08 -11.80
C LEU A 465 -6.65 43.30 -12.74
N GLY A 466 -6.39 44.50 -12.20
CA GLY A 466 -6.33 45.73 -12.99
C GLY A 466 -5.22 45.76 -14.05
N GLU A 467 -4.05 45.18 -13.76
CA GLU A 467 -2.98 45.02 -14.75
C GLU A 467 -3.31 43.95 -15.78
N ILE A 468 -3.80 42.79 -15.35
CA ILE A 468 -4.20 41.69 -16.25
C ILE A 468 -5.20 42.20 -17.29
N ARG A 469 -6.20 42.99 -16.85
CA ARG A 469 -7.17 43.62 -17.75
C ARG A 469 -6.53 44.54 -18.78
N ARG A 470 -5.49 45.31 -18.41
CA ARG A 470 -4.76 46.19 -19.33
C ARG A 470 -3.93 45.37 -20.33
N LEU A 471 -3.19 44.37 -19.85
CA LEU A 471 -2.33 43.53 -20.68
C LEU A 471 -3.12 42.68 -21.67
N LEU A 472 -4.31 42.21 -21.28
CA LEU A 472 -5.22 41.49 -22.18
C LEU A 472 -5.48 42.25 -23.47
N SER A 473 -5.64 43.58 -23.42
CA SER A 473 -5.85 44.40 -24.60
C SER A 473 -4.57 44.71 -25.39
N ALA A 474 -3.40 44.64 -24.75
CA ALA A 474 -2.12 45.06 -25.32
C ALA A 474 -1.38 43.95 -26.09
N PHE A 475 -1.67 42.69 -25.79
CA PHE A 475 -1.00 41.53 -26.38
C PHE A 475 -1.98 40.61 -27.15
N ASP A 476 -1.46 39.89 -28.14
CA ASP A 476 -2.16 38.72 -28.71
C ASP A 476 -1.88 37.52 -27.81
N VAL A 477 -2.84 37.23 -26.94
CA VAL A 477 -2.76 36.24 -25.87
C VAL A 477 -3.73 35.12 -26.19
N LYS A 478 -3.30 33.86 -26.07
CA LYS A 478 -4.19 32.70 -26.28
C LYS A 478 -4.83 32.20 -25.00
N ALA A 479 -4.08 32.27 -23.90
CA ALA A 479 -4.54 31.88 -22.58
C ALA A 479 -4.01 32.80 -21.49
N VAL A 480 -4.78 32.95 -20.41
CA VAL A 480 -4.38 33.61 -19.17
C VAL A 480 -4.43 32.60 -18.04
N LEU A 481 -3.29 32.35 -17.38
CA LEU A 481 -3.21 31.61 -16.13
C LEU A 481 -3.19 32.61 -14.98
N LEU A 482 -4.28 32.67 -14.20
CA LEU A 482 -4.41 33.62 -13.10
C LEU A 482 -4.77 32.96 -11.78
N THR A 483 -4.47 33.66 -10.70
CA THR A 483 -4.99 33.41 -9.36
C THR A 483 -5.44 34.75 -8.78
N VAL A 484 -6.47 34.76 -7.92
CA VAL A 484 -6.98 35.99 -7.31
C VAL A 484 -6.40 36.12 -5.91
N GLU A 485 -5.59 37.17 -5.70
CA GLU A 485 -4.99 37.46 -4.40
C GLU A 485 -6.07 37.80 -3.34
N PRO A 486 -5.88 37.43 -2.06
CA PRO A 486 -6.88 37.61 -1.01
C PRO A 486 -7.48 39.03 -0.92
N GLY A 487 -6.66 40.06 -1.14
CA GLY A 487 -7.09 41.46 -1.11
C GLY A 487 -8.06 41.87 -2.21
N GLU A 488 -8.09 41.17 -3.35
CA GLU A 488 -8.99 41.47 -4.49
C GLU A 488 -10.28 40.61 -4.48
N ARG A 489 -10.36 39.58 -3.61
CA ARG A 489 -11.51 38.66 -3.51
C ARG A 489 -12.81 39.32 -3.01
N THR A 490 -12.73 40.53 -2.46
CA THR A 490 -13.87 41.33 -2.02
C THR A 490 -14.52 42.13 -3.16
N ASN A 491 -13.85 42.26 -4.31
CA ASN A 491 -14.34 43.01 -5.48
C ASN A 491 -14.14 42.22 -6.79
N LEU A 492 -14.93 41.15 -6.96
CA LEU A 492 -14.85 40.26 -8.11
C LEU A 492 -15.45 40.83 -9.41
N ALA A 493 -15.94 42.07 -9.40
CA ALA A 493 -16.44 42.73 -10.61
C ALA A 493 -15.35 42.84 -11.69
N VAL A 494 -14.10 43.10 -11.28
CA VAL A 494 -12.96 43.19 -12.22
C VAL A 494 -12.67 41.83 -12.85
N LEU A 495 -12.75 40.73 -12.08
CA LEU A 495 -12.58 39.37 -12.60
C LEU A 495 -13.65 39.05 -13.66
N ARG A 496 -14.91 39.39 -13.39
CA ARG A 496 -15.99 39.24 -14.38
C ARG A 496 -15.68 39.99 -15.68
N ASP A 497 -15.22 41.22 -15.57
CA ASP A 497 -14.88 42.05 -16.73
C ASP A 497 -13.71 41.46 -17.53
N ILE A 498 -12.70 40.90 -16.85
CA ILE A 498 -11.57 40.18 -17.46
C ILE A 498 -12.08 38.96 -18.24
N VAL A 499 -12.91 38.13 -17.63
CA VAL A 499 -13.47 36.92 -18.27
C VAL A 499 -14.30 37.30 -19.50
N ALA A 500 -15.13 38.34 -19.40
CA ALA A 500 -15.98 38.81 -20.50
C ALA A 500 -15.16 39.45 -21.65
N GLU A 501 -14.11 40.21 -21.34
CA GLU A 501 -13.19 40.75 -22.35
C GLU A 501 -12.41 39.63 -23.04
N ALA A 502 -11.90 38.67 -22.27
CA ALA A 502 -11.21 37.49 -22.80
C ALA A 502 -12.14 36.69 -23.74
N ALA A 503 -13.41 36.50 -23.36
CA ALA A 503 -14.40 35.82 -24.20
C ALA A 503 -14.61 36.54 -25.54
N ARG A 504 -14.75 37.88 -25.52
CA ARG A 504 -14.90 38.71 -26.74
C ARG A 504 -13.69 38.67 -27.67
N ARG A 505 -12.52 38.26 -27.18
CA ARG A 505 -11.28 38.14 -27.95
C ARG A 505 -10.91 36.69 -28.28
N GLY A 506 -11.71 35.70 -27.85
CA GLY A 506 -11.38 34.29 -28.02
C GLY A 506 -10.13 33.90 -27.21
N ILE A 507 -10.12 34.19 -25.91
CA ILE A 507 -8.99 33.92 -25.01
C ILE A 507 -9.46 33.02 -23.88
N TRP A 508 -8.72 31.94 -23.63
CA TRP A 508 -8.94 31.08 -22.48
C TRP A 508 -8.49 31.75 -21.18
N VAL A 509 -9.25 31.51 -20.12
CA VAL A 509 -8.96 31.99 -18.77
C VAL A 509 -8.92 30.77 -17.85
N VAL A 510 -7.73 30.47 -17.31
CA VAL A 510 -7.54 29.41 -16.31
C VAL A 510 -7.32 30.07 -14.95
N LEU A 511 -8.26 29.84 -14.03
CA LEU A 511 -8.19 30.35 -12.67
C LEU A 511 -7.69 29.24 -11.72
N ASP A 512 -6.45 29.34 -11.23
CA ASP A 512 -5.91 28.42 -10.21
C ASP A 512 -6.30 28.88 -8.80
N GLU A 513 -7.14 28.07 -8.16
CA GLU A 513 -7.63 28.26 -6.79
C GLU A 513 -7.08 27.22 -5.80
N SER A 514 -6.07 26.45 -6.21
CA SER A 514 -5.52 25.35 -5.41
C SER A 514 -4.97 25.80 -4.05
N ALA A 515 -4.39 27.01 -3.98
CA ALA A 515 -3.88 27.59 -2.74
C ALA A 515 -5.00 27.87 -1.72
N PHE A 516 -6.25 27.97 -2.16
CA PHE A 516 -7.39 28.40 -1.34
C PHE A 516 -8.44 27.30 -1.18
N PHE A 517 -8.44 26.28 -2.04
CA PHE A 517 -9.29 25.11 -1.91
C PHE A 517 -8.79 24.16 -0.81
N ASN A 518 -9.68 23.81 0.13
CA ASN A 518 -9.45 22.78 1.13
C ASN A 518 -10.71 21.93 1.28
N ILE A 519 -10.58 20.62 1.16
CA ILE A 519 -11.70 19.68 1.31
C ILE A 519 -12.12 19.49 2.78
N THR A 520 -11.27 19.84 3.75
CA THR A 520 -11.46 19.54 5.19
C THR A 520 -11.25 20.73 6.15
N GLY A 521 -11.41 21.99 5.74
CA GLY A 521 -11.21 23.15 6.63
C GLY A 521 -12.22 24.29 6.45
N ASP A 522 -12.12 25.32 7.31
CA ASP A 522 -12.80 26.61 7.12
C ASP A 522 -12.38 27.18 5.76
N VAL A 523 -13.26 27.04 4.76
CA VAL A 523 -13.06 27.64 3.45
C VAL A 523 -13.01 29.16 3.67
N GLU A 524 -11.95 29.82 3.18
CA GLU A 524 -11.91 31.29 3.11
C GLU A 524 -13.23 31.84 2.53
N PRO A 525 -13.65 33.06 2.91
CA PRO A 525 -15.02 33.53 2.70
C PRO A 525 -15.57 33.17 1.32
N ARG A 526 -16.80 32.64 1.31
CA ARG A 526 -17.51 32.06 0.16
C ARG A 526 -17.65 32.98 -1.06
N THR A 527 -17.15 34.21 -1.02
CA THR A 527 -17.36 35.24 -2.06
C THR A 527 -16.95 34.78 -3.44
N LEU A 528 -15.81 34.07 -3.59
CA LEU A 528 -15.40 33.55 -4.89
C LEU A 528 -16.24 32.35 -5.32
N PHE A 529 -16.53 31.40 -4.45
CA PHE A 529 -17.40 30.27 -4.78
C PHE A 529 -18.83 30.70 -5.11
N GLU A 530 -19.40 31.64 -4.36
CA GLU A 530 -20.68 32.28 -4.63
C GLU A 530 -20.64 33.06 -5.95
N PHE A 531 -19.53 33.75 -6.23
CA PHE A 531 -19.33 34.40 -7.52
C PHE A 531 -19.35 33.36 -8.63
N LEU A 532 -18.53 32.32 -8.56
CA LEU A 532 -18.43 31.26 -9.57
C LEU A 532 -19.77 30.54 -9.78
N ALA A 533 -20.52 30.28 -8.70
CA ALA A 533 -21.87 29.72 -8.75
C ALA A 533 -22.87 30.66 -9.44
N ARG A 534 -22.76 31.99 -9.22
CA ARG A 534 -23.66 33.00 -9.82
C ARG A 534 -23.25 33.41 -11.24
N THR A 535 -21.96 33.38 -11.57
CA THR A 535 -21.44 33.73 -12.90
C THR A 535 -21.46 32.55 -13.87
N GLN A 536 -22.17 31.48 -13.53
CA GLN A 536 -22.28 30.22 -14.26
C GLN A 536 -22.03 30.33 -15.77
N HIS A 537 -21.00 29.59 -16.21
CA HIS A 537 -20.70 29.16 -17.59
C HIS A 537 -20.23 30.22 -18.58
N ALA A 538 -19.26 31.05 -18.19
CA ALA A 538 -18.41 31.68 -19.19
C ALA A 538 -17.68 30.59 -19.99
N PRO A 539 -17.87 30.48 -21.31
CA PRO A 539 -17.41 29.34 -22.11
C PRO A 539 -15.89 29.23 -22.23
N ASN A 540 -15.18 30.29 -21.83
CA ASN A 540 -13.74 30.42 -21.89
C ASN A 540 -13.06 30.35 -20.51
N LEU A 541 -13.79 30.07 -19.43
CA LEU A 541 -13.26 29.98 -18.07
C LEU A 541 -13.14 28.52 -17.63
N VAL A 542 -11.93 28.12 -17.22
CA VAL A 542 -11.65 26.85 -16.55
C VAL A 542 -11.07 27.15 -15.17
N ILE A 543 -11.60 26.53 -14.14
CA ILE A 543 -11.09 26.63 -12.78
C ILE A 543 -10.26 25.39 -12.51
N LEU A 544 -9.08 25.59 -11.93
CA LEU A 544 -8.14 24.54 -11.55
C LEU A 544 -8.10 24.45 -10.03
N TYR A 545 -8.46 23.27 -9.50
CA TYR A 545 -8.39 22.95 -8.07
C TYR A 545 -7.50 21.74 -7.84
N GLY A 546 -6.25 21.97 -7.47
CA GLY A 546 -5.35 20.94 -6.97
C GLY A 546 -5.67 20.59 -5.51
N LEU A 547 -5.78 19.30 -5.22
CA LEU A 547 -5.97 18.74 -3.89
C LEU A 547 -4.64 18.71 -3.13
N ILE A 548 -4.03 19.88 -2.93
CA ILE A 548 -2.65 20.01 -2.41
C ILE A 548 -2.57 20.09 -0.88
N LYS A 549 -3.71 20.27 -0.21
CA LYS A 549 -3.78 20.38 1.26
C LYS A 549 -4.06 19.01 1.90
N ASN A 550 -3.36 17.98 1.43
CA ASN A 550 -3.51 16.62 1.92
C ASN A 550 -2.68 16.42 3.20
N ALA A 551 -3.37 16.45 4.34
CA ALA A 551 -2.76 16.23 5.64
C ALA A 551 -2.36 14.77 5.90
N VAL A 552 -2.72 13.81 5.04
CA VAL A 552 -2.38 12.39 5.18
C VAL A 552 -1.09 12.08 4.39
N TRP A 553 -1.09 12.36 3.10
CA TRP A 553 0.06 12.23 2.19
C TRP A 553 0.17 13.50 1.34
N PRO A 554 1.11 14.42 1.61
CA PRO A 554 1.14 15.74 0.96
C PRO A 554 1.41 15.66 -0.55
N ASP A 555 2.07 14.59 -0.98
CA ASP A 555 2.40 14.30 -2.37
C ASP A 555 1.29 13.53 -3.10
N LEU A 556 0.28 13.03 -2.39
CA LEU A 556 -0.88 12.38 -3.00
C LEU A 556 -1.85 13.43 -3.53
N GLU A 557 -1.50 14.03 -4.67
CA GLU A 557 -2.27 15.08 -5.33
C GLU A 557 -3.22 14.50 -6.39
N LEU A 558 -4.35 15.18 -6.61
CA LEU A 558 -5.13 15.13 -7.86
C LEU A 558 -5.55 16.56 -8.19
N THR A 559 -5.78 16.88 -9.45
CA THR A 559 -6.25 18.20 -9.88
C THR A 559 -7.56 18.12 -10.63
N LEU A 560 -8.52 18.95 -10.25
CA LEU A 560 -9.83 19.07 -10.87
C LEU A 560 -9.83 20.27 -11.81
N LEU A 561 -10.29 20.10 -13.05
CA LEU A 561 -10.55 21.18 -14.01
C LEU A 561 -12.07 21.29 -14.20
N LEU A 562 -12.61 22.49 -13.96
CA LEU A 562 -14.06 22.71 -13.82
C LEU A 562 -14.51 24.11 -14.29
N PRO A 563 -15.61 24.26 -15.04
CA PRO A 563 -16.12 23.26 -15.95
C PRO A 563 -15.16 23.07 -17.14
N VAL A 564 -15.18 21.87 -17.72
CA VAL A 564 -14.54 21.59 -19.01
C VAL A 564 -15.63 21.33 -20.05
N PRO A 565 -15.73 22.13 -21.13
CA PRO A 565 -16.67 21.87 -22.21
C PRO A 565 -16.25 20.62 -23.00
N GLU A 566 -17.22 19.96 -23.65
CA GLU A 566 -17.00 18.68 -24.35
C GLU A 566 -15.85 18.71 -25.37
N SER A 567 -15.73 19.80 -26.14
CA SER A 567 -14.65 19.96 -27.11
C SER A 567 -13.27 19.99 -26.46
N LEU A 568 -13.12 20.76 -25.36
CA LEU A 568 -11.86 20.80 -24.61
C LEU A 568 -11.59 19.48 -23.91
N ARG A 569 -12.62 18.79 -23.40
CA ARG A 569 -12.48 17.47 -22.78
C ARG A 569 -11.88 16.46 -23.76
N ALA A 570 -12.39 16.39 -24.99
CA ALA A 570 -11.86 15.47 -26.01
C ALA A 570 -10.39 15.77 -26.32
N ASP A 571 -10.01 17.04 -26.46
CA ASP A 571 -8.61 17.45 -26.69
C ASP A 571 -7.72 17.16 -25.46
N LEU A 572 -8.25 17.31 -24.24
CA LEU A 572 -7.55 16.96 -22.99
C LEU A 572 -7.36 15.44 -22.85
N GLU A 573 -8.31 14.62 -23.29
CA GLU A 573 -8.18 13.16 -23.32
C GLU A 573 -7.07 12.72 -24.28
N VAL A 574 -6.98 13.32 -25.47
CA VAL A 574 -5.86 13.09 -26.40
C VAL A 574 -4.54 13.52 -25.75
N ALA A 575 -4.49 14.71 -25.15
CA ALA A 575 -3.32 15.20 -24.44
C ALA A 575 -2.92 14.29 -23.28
N ALA A 576 -3.88 13.79 -22.51
CA ALA A 576 -3.66 12.86 -21.41
C ALA A 576 -3.08 11.54 -21.90
N GLU A 577 -3.67 10.93 -22.94
CA GLU A 577 -3.24 9.65 -23.51
C GLU A 577 -1.77 9.67 -23.93
N VAL A 578 -1.30 10.77 -24.54
CA VAL A 578 0.10 10.92 -25.02
C VAL A 578 1.08 11.42 -23.96
N THR A 579 0.61 11.90 -22.81
CA THR A 579 1.49 12.44 -21.76
C THR A 579 1.57 11.51 -20.55
N TYR A 580 0.47 11.32 -19.81
CA TYR A 580 0.47 10.50 -18.59
C TYR A 580 -0.34 9.20 -18.69
N SER A 581 -1.14 9.07 -19.75
CA SER A 581 -2.06 7.97 -20.01
C SER A 581 -3.21 7.89 -19.01
N ARG A 582 -2.97 7.49 -17.77
CA ARG A 582 -4.02 7.10 -16.81
C ARG A 582 -3.72 7.66 -15.42
N ILE A 583 -4.77 7.98 -14.68
CA ILE A 583 -4.70 8.45 -13.29
C ILE A 583 -4.38 7.27 -12.36
N SER A 584 -3.79 7.57 -11.20
CA SER A 584 -3.58 6.56 -10.16
C SER A 584 -4.89 6.20 -9.48
N VAL A 585 -5.30 4.93 -9.62
CA VAL A 585 -6.47 4.37 -8.94
C VAL A 585 -6.32 4.44 -7.43
N LEU A 586 -5.10 4.32 -6.90
CA LEU A 586 -4.86 4.45 -5.47
C LEU A 586 -5.17 5.86 -4.97
N ALA A 587 -4.77 6.90 -5.71
CA ALA A 587 -5.08 8.28 -5.39
C ALA A 587 -6.57 8.56 -5.53
N GLU A 588 -7.19 8.05 -6.59
CA GLU A 588 -8.63 8.18 -6.82
C GLU A 588 -9.44 7.53 -5.71
N TRP A 589 -9.14 6.30 -5.31
CA TRP A 589 -9.84 5.63 -4.20
C TRP A 589 -9.67 6.36 -2.86
N PHE A 590 -8.52 6.98 -2.63
CA PHE A 590 -8.30 7.80 -1.43
C PHE A 590 -9.26 9.01 -1.42
N TYR A 591 -9.34 9.73 -2.55
CA TYR A 591 -10.22 10.89 -2.64
C TYR A 591 -11.70 10.50 -2.77
N GLU A 592 -12.05 9.42 -3.47
CA GLU A 592 -13.42 8.87 -3.50
C GLU A 592 -13.94 8.61 -2.09
N ARG A 593 -13.12 7.97 -1.24
CA ARG A 593 -13.45 7.76 0.16
C ARG A 593 -13.63 9.09 0.88
N THR A 594 -12.67 10.01 0.72
CA THR A 594 -12.69 11.32 1.40
C THR A 594 -13.94 12.12 1.04
N PHE A 595 -14.28 12.23 -0.25
CA PHE A 595 -15.51 12.89 -0.69
C PHE A 595 -16.77 12.15 -0.23
N SER A 596 -16.77 10.81 -0.20
CA SER A 596 -17.89 10.02 0.30
C SER A 596 -18.14 10.27 1.78
N GLU A 597 -17.09 10.34 2.60
CA GLU A 597 -17.18 10.65 4.04
C GLU A 597 -17.69 12.08 4.27
N LEU A 598 -17.17 13.06 3.52
CA LEU A 598 -17.65 14.45 3.56
C LEU A 598 -19.14 14.57 3.17
N LEU A 599 -19.58 13.77 2.19
CA LEU A 599 -20.98 13.71 1.76
C LEU A 599 -21.89 12.87 2.68
N ALA A 600 -21.33 12.06 3.58
CA ALA A 600 -22.11 11.21 4.49
C ALA A 600 -22.70 12.00 5.67
N PHE A 601 -22.16 13.18 6.01
CA PHE A 601 -22.67 14.03 7.07
C PHE A 601 -24.12 14.47 6.76
N ARG A 602 -25.06 13.96 7.57
CA ARG A 602 -26.50 14.14 7.39
C ARG A 602 -26.94 15.55 7.78
N MET A 603 -27.11 16.39 6.78
CA MET A 603 -28.07 17.50 6.85
C MET A 603 -29.17 17.22 5.83
N ALA A 604 -30.43 17.42 6.22
CA ALA A 604 -31.56 17.28 5.32
C ALA A 604 -31.49 18.40 4.28
N PHE A 605 -31.29 18.03 3.01
CA PHE A 605 -31.24 18.96 1.89
C PHE A 605 -32.22 18.53 0.81
N ALA A 606 -32.72 19.51 0.05
CA ALA A 606 -33.57 19.27 -1.11
C ALA A 606 -32.83 18.44 -2.17
N GLU A 607 -33.58 17.76 -3.05
CA GLU A 607 -33.00 17.08 -4.20
C GLU A 607 -32.24 18.08 -5.09
N PRO A 608 -31.07 17.68 -5.64
CA PRO A 608 -30.30 18.54 -6.53
C PRO A 608 -31.10 18.86 -7.80
N GLU A 609 -31.19 20.14 -8.13
CA GLU A 609 -31.73 20.60 -9.42
C GLU A 609 -30.76 20.27 -10.56
N PRO A 610 -31.24 20.04 -11.80
CA PRO A 610 -30.38 19.71 -12.92
C PRO A 610 -29.36 20.83 -13.22
N PRO A 611 -28.14 20.48 -13.69
CA PRO A 611 -27.12 21.47 -14.01
C PRO A 611 -27.57 22.36 -15.18
N SER A 612 -27.17 23.64 -15.14
CA SER A 612 -27.42 24.55 -16.26
C SER A 612 -26.56 24.17 -17.48
N PRO A 613 -27.10 24.27 -18.70
CA PRO A 613 -26.37 23.91 -19.92
C PRO A 613 -25.18 24.84 -20.16
N HIS A 614 -24.12 24.29 -20.77
CA HIS A 614 -22.95 25.06 -21.21
C HIS A 614 -23.33 26.04 -22.31
N ARG A 615 -22.83 27.27 -22.22
CA ARG A 615 -22.94 28.24 -23.30
C ARG A 615 -21.89 27.92 -24.37
N VAL A 616 -22.25 28.11 -25.63
CA VAL A 616 -21.29 28.07 -26.74
C VAL A 616 -20.59 29.43 -26.80
N PRO A 617 -19.26 29.49 -26.96
CA PRO A 617 -18.55 30.76 -27.11
C PRO A 617 -18.94 31.47 -28.41
N GLU A 618 -19.19 32.78 -28.32
CA GLU A 618 -19.51 33.62 -29.49
C GLU A 618 -18.31 33.79 -30.43
N VAL A 619 -17.10 33.84 -29.85
CA VAL A 619 -15.83 33.87 -30.59
C VAL A 619 -15.11 32.54 -30.39
N PRO A 620 -14.64 31.87 -31.46
CA PRO A 620 -13.93 30.60 -31.33
C PRO A 620 -12.74 30.71 -30.38
N LEU A 621 -12.62 29.72 -29.48
CA LEU A 621 -11.51 29.63 -28.55
C LEU A 621 -10.30 28.92 -29.19
N PRO A 622 -9.07 29.24 -28.76
CA PRO A 622 -7.85 28.64 -29.30
C PRO A 622 -7.84 27.12 -29.13
N ARG A 623 -7.45 26.43 -30.20
CA ARG A 623 -7.19 24.99 -30.28
C ARG A 623 -5.87 24.79 -30.99
N SER A 624 -4.97 24.01 -30.41
CA SER A 624 -3.63 23.77 -30.96
C SER A 624 -3.70 23.02 -32.29
N GLN A 625 -2.87 23.41 -33.26
CA GLN A 625 -2.68 22.62 -34.48
C GLN A 625 -2.05 21.25 -34.18
N ARG A 626 -1.22 21.16 -33.14
CA ARG A 626 -0.62 19.90 -32.70
C ARG A 626 -1.69 18.94 -32.23
N ILE A 627 -2.61 19.37 -31.35
CA ILE A 627 -3.67 18.48 -30.85
C ILE A 627 -4.63 18.08 -31.97
N ALA A 628 -4.95 19.00 -32.88
CA ALA A 628 -5.79 18.71 -34.04
C ALA A 628 -5.20 17.57 -34.89
N LYS A 629 -3.91 17.66 -35.23
CA LYS A 629 -3.20 16.61 -35.98
C LYS A 629 -3.13 15.29 -35.22
N LEU A 630 -2.90 15.33 -33.90
CA LEU A 630 -2.87 14.12 -33.08
C LEU A 630 -4.23 13.44 -33.09
N SER A 631 -5.33 14.18 -32.91
CA SER A 631 -6.69 13.65 -32.87
C SER A 631 -7.15 12.97 -34.16
N GLU A 632 -6.48 13.24 -35.29
CA GLU A 632 -6.76 12.61 -36.59
C GLU A 632 -6.01 11.29 -36.78
N LEU A 633 -5.04 10.96 -35.92
CA LEU A 633 -4.27 9.72 -36.04
C LEU A 633 -5.13 8.48 -35.69
N PRO A 634 -4.89 7.32 -36.32
CA PRO A 634 -5.65 6.09 -36.05
C PRO A 634 -5.71 5.68 -34.58
N ALA A 635 -4.73 6.12 -33.78
CA ALA A 635 -4.68 5.89 -32.33
C ALA A 635 -5.88 6.48 -31.57
N PHE A 636 -6.50 7.55 -32.09
CA PHE A 636 -7.61 8.29 -31.48
C PHE A 636 -8.90 8.21 -32.29
N ALA A 637 -8.99 7.24 -33.22
CA ALA A 637 -10.20 7.03 -33.98
C ALA A 637 -11.41 6.82 -33.02
N PRO A 638 -12.60 7.33 -33.36
CA PRO A 638 -13.79 7.17 -32.52
C PRO A 638 -14.07 5.70 -32.19
N LYS A 639 -14.52 5.45 -30.96
CA LYS A 639 -14.97 4.12 -30.53
C LYS A 639 -16.14 3.67 -31.43
N PHE A 640 -16.00 2.51 -32.06
CA PHE A 640 -17.03 1.92 -32.92
C PHE A 640 -17.97 0.96 -32.16
N PHE A 641 -17.78 0.84 -30.84
CA PHE A 641 -18.55 -0.04 -29.96
C PHE A 641 -19.20 0.75 -28.84
N ARG A 642 -20.20 0.14 -28.21
CA ARG A 642 -20.91 0.70 -27.06
C ARG A 642 -20.33 0.17 -25.76
N GLU A 643 -19.97 1.05 -24.84
CA GLU A 643 -19.45 0.64 -23.51
C GLU A 643 -20.54 0.07 -22.61
N ASP A 644 -21.80 0.43 -22.83
CA ASP A 644 -22.97 -0.05 -22.09
C ASP A 644 -23.53 -1.38 -22.64
N ASP A 645 -22.87 -1.99 -23.63
CA ASP A 645 -23.25 -3.27 -24.20
C ASP A 645 -23.02 -4.40 -23.16
N PRO A 646 -24.08 -5.07 -22.67
CA PRO A 646 -23.96 -6.11 -21.65
C PRO A 646 -23.23 -7.36 -22.14
N GLU A 647 -23.12 -7.54 -23.46
CA GLU A 647 -22.47 -8.68 -24.09
C GLU A 647 -21.03 -8.39 -24.51
N LEU A 648 -20.53 -7.18 -24.25
CA LEU A 648 -19.21 -6.69 -24.65
C LEU A 648 -18.07 -7.54 -24.08
N VAL A 649 -17.15 -7.94 -24.96
CA VAL A 649 -15.85 -8.48 -24.57
C VAL A 649 -14.74 -7.67 -25.25
N ARG A 650 -13.95 -6.96 -24.44
CA ARG A 650 -12.83 -6.13 -24.89
C ARG A 650 -11.56 -7.00 -24.98
N LEU A 651 -11.05 -7.20 -26.19
CA LEU A 651 -9.73 -7.79 -26.45
C LEU A 651 -8.79 -6.77 -27.11
N ASP A 652 -9.07 -5.48 -26.96
CA ASP A 652 -8.29 -4.37 -27.53
C ASP A 652 -7.52 -3.59 -26.45
N TYR A 653 -7.91 -3.72 -25.18
CA TYR A 653 -7.32 -2.98 -24.08
C TYR A 653 -6.16 -3.74 -23.43
N GLY A 654 -4.96 -3.16 -23.46
CA GLY A 654 -3.72 -3.84 -23.06
C GLY A 654 -3.47 -3.93 -21.55
N GLU A 655 -4.53 -4.14 -20.78
CA GLU A 655 -4.49 -4.31 -19.33
C GLU A 655 -4.28 -5.77 -18.93
N ASN A 656 -3.52 -6.01 -17.86
CA ASN A 656 -3.43 -7.32 -17.25
C ASN A 656 -4.44 -7.39 -16.10
N GLU A 657 -5.62 -7.98 -16.34
CA GLU A 657 -6.70 -8.16 -15.35
C GLU A 657 -6.43 -9.35 -14.38
N GLY A 658 -5.18 -9.78 -14.27
CA GLY A 658 -4.75 -10.79 -13.31
C GLY A 658 -4.62 -10.25 -11.89
N PRO A 659 -4.47 -11.13 -10.89
CA PRO A 659 -4.20 -10.71 -9.52
C PRO A 659 -2.78 -10.12 -9.40
N MET A 660 -2.59 -9.17 -8.49
CA MET A 660 -1.28 -8.65 -8.12
C MET A 660 -0.44 -9.68 -7.32
N PRO A 661 0.89 -9.60 -7.33
CA PRO A 661 1.74 -10.43 -6.48
C PRO A 661 1.56 -10.06 -5.01
N LEU A 662 1.51 -11.07 -4.11
CA LEU A 662 1.38 -10.86 -2.66
C LEU A 662 2.42 -9.89 -2.09
N PRO A 663 3.72 -9.95 -2.47
CA PRO A 663 4.68 -8.94 -2.04
C PRO A 663 4.29 -7.49 -2.34
N LEU A 664 3.59 -7.23 -3.46
CA LEU A 664 3.12 -5.87 -3.77
C LEU A 664 1.94 -5.48 -2.89
N VAL A 665 1.02 -6.41 -2.61
CA VAL A 665 -0.12 -6.20 -1.68
C VAL A 665 0.39 -5.90 -0.27
N GLU A 666 1.36 -6.68 0.22
CA GLU A 666 2.04 -6.43 1.50
C GLU A 666 2.67 -5.03 1.52
N GLY A 667 3.40 -4.69 0.45
CA GLY A 667 4.03 -3.39 0.29
C GLY A 667 3.04 -2.23 0.33
N LEU A 668 1.86 -2.36 -0.30
CA LEU A 668 0.81 -1.33 -0.29
C LEU A 668 0.26 -1.09 1.13
N ILE A 669 -0.02 -2.16 1.86
CA ILE A 669 -0.55 -2.08 3.22
C ILE A 669 0.50 -1.48 4.17
N ALA A 670 1.74 -2.00 4.11
CA ALA A 670 2.84 -1.52 4.94
C ALA A 670 3.18 -0.05 4.65
N ALA A 671 3.23 0.34 3.37
CA ALA A 671 3.52 1.71 2.98
C ALA A 671 2.44 2.72 3.41
N GLY A 672 1.17 2.30 3.47
CA GLY A 672 0.07 3.17 3.87
C GLY A 672 0.05 3.49 5.37
N VAL A 673 0.48 2.57 6.24
CA VAL A 673 0.58 2.85 7.69
C VAL A 673 1.95 3.38 8.11
N ALA A 674 2.94 3.34 7.22
CA ALA A 674 4.30 3.75 7.53
C ALA A 674 4.38 5.23 7.98
N PRO A 675 5.26 5.55 8.95
CA PRO A 675 5.47 6.92 9.38
C PRO A 675 5.86 7.86 8.24
N ARG A 676 5.47 9.12 8.40
CA ARG A 676 5.93 10.24 7.58
C ARG A 676 7.33 10.59 8.06
N ALA A 677 8.33 10.30 7.24
CA ALA A 677 9.68 10.80 7.46
C ALA A 677 9.94 11.81 6.35
N ASP A 678 10.00 13.09 6.70
CA ASP A 678 10.30 14.17 5.76
C ASP A 678 11.66 13.89 5.10
N GLY A 679 11.68 13.82 3.76
CA GLY A 679 12.90 13.62 2.99
C GLY A 679 13.48 12.20 2.99
N ALA A 680 12.81 11.19 3.57
CA ALA A 680 13.30 9.81 3.47
C ALA A 680 13.20 9.29 2.03
N GLN A 681 14.33 8.83 1.47
CA GLN A 681 14.35 8.16 0.18
C GLN A 681 13.40 6.95 0.21
N THR A 682 12.59 6.78 -0.83
CA THR A 682 11.65 5.65 -0.94
C THR A 682 12.37 4.32 -1.16
N GLY A 683 13.67 4.35 -1.48
CA GLY A 683 14.46 3.16 -1.81
C GLY A 683 14.13 2.56 -3.17
N LEU A 684 13.26 3.20 -3.96
CA LEU A 684 12.75 2.61 -5.20
C LEU A 684 13.84 2.51 -6.28
N ALA A 685 14.69 3.53 -6.42
CA ALA A 685 15.76 3.51 -7.41
C ALA A 685 16.80 2.41 -7.10
N GLU A 686 17.14 2.23 -5.82
CA GLU A 686 18.00 1.17 -5.30
C GLU A 686 17.39 -0.21 -5.57
N ALA A 687 16.09 -0.37 -5.29
CA ALA A 687 15.38 -1.62 -5.51
C ALA A 687 15.28 -1.95 -7.01
N VAL A 688 15.03 -0.97 -7.87
CA VAL A 688 15.05 -1.13 -9.34
C VAL A 688 16.45 -1.49 -9.82
N ALA A 689 17.51 -0.88 -9.28
CA ALA A 689 18.89 -1.24 -9.62
C ALA A 689 19.22 -2.70 -9.27
N ALA A 690 18.80 -3.18 -8.09
CA ALA A 690 18.94 -4.58 -7.72
C ALA A 690 18.14 -5.51 -8.64
N PHE A 691 16.91 -5.13 -8.99
CA PHE A 691 16.09 -5.86 -9.96
C PHE A 691 16.76 -5.97 -11.34
N LEU A 692 17.32 -4.87 -11.85
CA LEU A 692 18.02 -4.84 -13.14
C LEU A 692 19.30 -5.69 -13.13
N LEU A 693 20.02 -5.72 -12.00
CA LEU A 693 21.18 -6.58 -11.85
C LEU A 693 20.79 -8.06 -11.96
N GLU A 694 19.77 -8.51 -11.22
CA GLU A 694 19.36 -9.92 -11.22
C GLU A 694 18.72 -10.34 -12.55
N THR A 695 17.93 -9.46 -13.17
CA THR A 695 17.12 -9.85 -14.34
C THR A 695 17.78 -9.54 -15.69
N ARG A 696 18.69 -8.55 -15.75
CA ARG A 696 19.38 -8.14 -16.99
C ARG A 696 20.91 -8.29 -16.89
N GLY A 697 21.44 -8.70 -15.74
CA GLY A 697 22.90 -8.80 -15.53
C GLY A 697 23.62 -7.46 -15.56
N ALA A 698 22.90 -6.34 -15.57
CA ALA A 698 23.46 -5.01 -15.77
C ALA A 698 23.45 -4.21 -14.45
N ARG A 699 24.61 -3.70 -14.06
CA ARG A 699 24.75 -2.88 -12.85
C ARG A 699 24.35 -1.45 -13.14
N TYR A 700 23.37 -0.93 -12.42
CA TYR A 700 23.02 0.48 -12.34
C TYR A 700 23.20 0.99 -10.92
N VAL A 701 23.56 2.26 -10.76
CA VAL A 701 23.47 2.93 -9.45
C VAL A 701 22.15 3.72 -9.38
N PRO A 702 21.61 4.04 -8.20
CA PRO A 702 20.32 4.72 -8.07
C PRO A 702 20.21 6.00 -8.89
N GLU A 703 21.31 6.73 -9.05
CA GLU A 703 21.33 7.97 -9.81
C GLU A 703 21.14 7.73 -11.31
N ASP A 704 21.40 6.51 -11.83
CA ASP A 704 21.17 6.13 -13.23
C ASP A 704 19.66 5.93 -13.53
N VAL A 705 18.84 5.89 -12.47
CA VAL A 705 17.42 5.56 -12.54
C VAL A 705 16.56 6.82 -12.35
N VAL A 706 15.53 6.94 -13.19
CA VAL A 706 14.45 7.93 -13.02
C VAL A 706 13.15 7.16 -12.86
N VAL A 707 12.36 7.51 -11.85
CA VAL A 707 11.05 6.90 -11.58
C VAL A 707 9.95 7.94 -11.79
N ALA A 708 8.78 7.49 -12.25
CA ALA A 708 7.63 8.37 -12.49
C ALA A 708 6.29 7.62 -12.39
N PRO A 709 5.15 8.33 -12.46
CA PRO A 709 3.79 7.79 -12.53
C PRO A 709 3.45 6.93 -13.77
N GLY A 710 4.23 5.88 -14.04
CA GLY A 710 4.09 4.98 -15.19
C GLY A 710 5.12 5.23 -16.29
N VAL A 711 5.11 4.35 -17.30
CA VAL A 711 6.07 4.39 -18.42
C VAL A 711 5.74 5.51 -19.42
N TRP A 712 4.47 5.86 -19.62
CA TRP A 712 4.08 6.87 -20.62
C TRP A 712 4.57 8.29 -20.31
N PRO A 713 4.48 8.80 -19.07
CA PRO A 713 5.17 10.04 -18.72
C PRO A 713 6.66 9.97 -19.08
N LEU A 714 7.34 8.86 -18.76
CA LEU A 714 8.75 8.71 -19.08
C LEU A 714 9.02 8.72 -20.60
N MET A 715 8.19 8.06 -21.40
CA MET A 715 8.32 8.02 -22.85
C MET A 715 8.15 9.42 -23.48
N HIS A 716 7.10 10.14 -23.10
CA HIS A 716 6.86 11.52 -23.53
C HIS A 716 8.03 12.42 -23.14
N HIS A 717 8.45 12.33 -21.88
CA HIS A 717 9.51 13.16 -21.34
C HIS A 717 10.91 12.82 -21.86
N LEU A 718 11.16 11.59 -22.32
CA LEU A 718 12.38 11.27 -23.08
C LEU A 718 12.45 12.08 -24.38
N GLY A 719 11.33 12.21 -25.11
CA GLY A 719 11.26 13.06 -26.30
C GLY A 719 11.55 14.54 -25.97
N VAL A 720 10.94 15.06 -24.90
CA VAL A 720 11.17 16.43 -24.42
C VAL A 720 12.64 16.64 -24.02
N ALA A 721 13.21 15.74 -23.23
CA ALA A 721 14.59 15.81 -22.77
C ALA A 721 15.59 15.76 -23.93
N LEU A 722 15.34 14.92 -24.94
CA LEU A 722 16.15 14.89 -26.16
C LEU A 722 16.06 16.21 -26.93
N ARG A 723 14.87 16.78 -27.05
CA ARG A 723 14.66 18.08 -27.74
C ARG A 723 15.43 19.19 -27.04
N GLN A 724 15.32 19.28 -25.72
CA GLN A 724 16.04 20.27 -24.91
C GLN A 724 17.56 20.10 -25.06
N ARG A 725 18.06 18.86 -24.99
CA ARG A 725 19.49 18.55 -25.11
C ARG A 725 20.04 18.87 -26.51
N LEU A 726 19.29 18.56 -27.56
CA LEU A 726 19.74 18.75 -28.94
C LEU A 726 19.55 20.20 -29.43
N GLY A 727 18.70 21.00 -28.78
CA GLY A 727 18.35 22.35 -29.23
C GLY A 727 17.63 22.38 -30.59
N ARG A 728 17.15 21.23 -31.06
CA ARG A 728 16.40 21.04 -32.30
C ARG A 728 15.41 19.89 -32.14
N MET A 729 14.52 19.72 -33.10
CA MET A 729 13.63 18.56 -33.15
C MET A 729 14.45 17.26 -33.24
N PRO A 730 14.29 16.32 -32.28
CA PRO A 730 14.91 15.00 -32.36
C PRO A 730 14.24 14.16 -33.44
N ARG A 731 15.02 13.35 -34.16
CA ARG A 731 14.51 12.36 -35.11
C ARG A 731 14.39 11.00 -34.42
N VAL A 732 13.19 10.48 -34.31
CA VAL A 732 12.90 9.23 -33.61
C VAL A 732 12.40 8.21 -34.63
N PHE A 733 13.05 7.05 -34.70
CA PHE A 733 12.62 5.92 -35.52
C PHE A 733 11.89 4.89 -34.66
N LEU A 734 10.66 4.55 -35.03
CA LEU A 734 9.84 3.54 -34.36
C LEU A 734 9.82 2.26 -35.20
N VAL A 735 10.22 1.13 -34.61
CA VAL A 735 10.22 -0.15 -35.32
C VAL A 735 8.80 -0.72 -35.37
N THR A 736 8.24 -0.91 -36.58
CA THR A 736 6.88 -1.43 -36.78
C THR A 736 6.83 -2.95 -36.97
N PRO A 737 5.71 -3.60 -36.64
CA PRO A 737 4.52 -3.04 -35.99
C PRO A 737 4.79 -2.66 -34.53
N CYS A 738 4.17 -1.58 -34.06
CA CYS A 738 4.39 -1.04 -32.71
C CYS A 738 3.09 -0.61 -32.03
N TYR A 739 3.17 -0.24 -30.76
CA TYR A 739 2.02 0.26 -30.01
C TYR A 739 1.55 1.60 -30.60
N GLY A 740 0.27 1.70 -30.96
CA GLY A 740 -0.27 2.80 -31.77
C GLY A 740 -0.11 4.21 -31.20
N VAL A 741 0.05 4.35 -29.87
CA VAL A 741 0.23 5.64 -29.21
C VAL A 741 1.70 6.09 -29.19
N LEU A 742 2.68 5.24 -29.54
CA LEU A 742 4.10 5.61 -29.52
C LEU A 742 4.41 6.78 -30.46
N ALA A 743 3.94 6.73 -31.71
CA ALA A 743 4.12 7.83 -32.65
C ALA A 743 3.46 9.14 -32.16
N PRO A 744 2.17 9.15 -31.78
CA PRO A 744 1.55 10.30 -31.13
C PRO A 744 2.34 10.89 -29.95
N THR A 745 2.90 10.03 -29.09
CA THR A 745 3.66 10.43 -27.90
C THR A 745 4.90 11.25 -28.27
N PHE A 746 5.72 10.76 -29.20
CA PHE A 746 6.91 11.49 -29.63
C PHE A 746 6.58 12.74 -30.46
N LEU A 747 5.49 12.71 -31.26
CA LEU A 747 5.00 13.91 -31.95
C LEU A 747 4.54 14.98 -30.94
N ALA A 748 3.84 14.58 -29.88
CA ALA A 748 3.41 15.48 -28.80
C ALA A 748 4.60 16.09 -28.05
N ALA A 749 5.69 15.32 -27.88
CA ALA A 749 6.96 15.79 -27.31
C ALA A 749 7.73 16.76 -28.23
N GLY A 750 7.31 16.93 -29.49
CA GLY A 750 7.95 17.80 -30.47
C GLY A 750 9.13 17.14 -31.21
N CYS A 751 9.07 15.83 -31.41
CA CYS A 751 10.00 15.07 -32.24
C CYS A 751 9.50 14.96 -33.69
N GLU A 752 10.45 14.75 -34.61
CA GLU A 752 10.18 14.21 -35.93
C GLU A 752 10.14 12.69 -35.83
N VAL A 753 9.03 12.07 -36.23
CA VAL A 753 8.80 10.63 -36.08
C VAL A 753 8.77 9.97 -37.44
N GLU A 754 9.59 8.94 -37.58
CA GLU A 754 9.54 7.99 -38.69
C GLU A 754 9.25 6.59 -38.14
N SER A 755 8.50 5.78 -38.88
CA SER A 755 8.20 4.41 -38.46
C SER A 755 8.35 3.45 -39.63
N GLY A 756 8.92 2.27 -39.38
CA GLY A 756 9.03 1.22 -40.39
C GLY A 756 9.62 -0.09 -39.85
N PRO A 757 9.63 -1.16 -40.65
CA PRO A 757 10.18 -2.45 -40.25
C PRO A 757 11.67 -2.36 -39.87
N LEU A 758 12.13 -3.26 -39.00
CA LEU A 758 13.53 -3.28 -38.55
C LEU A 758 14.52 -3.35 -39.72
N GLY A 759 14.24 -4.17 -40.74
CA GLY A 759 15.09 -4.29 -41.93
C GLY A 759 15.24 -2.97 -42.72
N THR A 760 14.22 -2.11 -42.71
CA THR A 760 14.28 -0.77 -43.34
C THR A 760 15.26 0.14 -42.60
N LEU A 761 15.32 0.05 -41.27
CA LEU A 761 16.32 0.77 -40.48
C LEU A 761 17.73 0.23 -40.75
N LEU A 762 17.90 -1.09 -40.67
CA LEU A 762 19.21 -1.75 -40.81
C LEU A 762 19.83 -1.61 -42.21
N SER A 763 19.01 -1.43 -43.25
CA SER A 763 19.47 -1.19 -44.62
C SER A 763 19.90 0.25 -44.90
N ARG A 764 19.76 1.17 -43.94
CA ARG A 764 20.23 2.55 -44.09
C ARG A 764 21.75 2.59 -44.15
N HIS A 765 22.24 3.16 -45.25
CA HIS A 765 23.66 3.44 -45.41
C HIS A 765 23.99 4.78 -44.76
N ALA A 766 25.24 4.97 -44.30
CA ALA A 766 25.77 6.21 -43.70
C ALA A 766 25.61 7.50 -44.53
N ARG A 767 25.02 7.41 -45.74
CA ARG A 767 24.73 8.50 -46.67
C ARG A 767 23.31 9.07 -46.53
N GLY A 768 22.45 8.48 -45.69
CA GLY A 768 21.11 8.96 -45.38
C GLY A 768 21.00 9.70 -44.05
N THR A 769 19.86 10.34 -43.80
CA THR A 769 19.55 11.03 -42.54
C THR A 769 19.33 10.02 -41.41
N MET A 770 20.25 9.97 -40.43
CA MET A 770 20.20 9.00 -39.32
C MET A 770 19.29 9.45 -38.17
N PRO A 771 18.58 8.51 -37.51
CA PRO A 771 17.79 8.85 -36.32
C PRO A 771 18.69 9.24 -35.14
N ASP A 772 18.18 10.10 -34.26
CA ASP A 772 18.81 10.38 -32.96
C ASP A 772 18.49 9.29 -31.94
N ALA A 773 17.30 8.68 -32.03
CA ALA A 773 16.87 7.57 -31.20
C ALA A 773 16.05 6.54 -32.00
N VAL A 774 16.20 5.27 -31.63
CA VAL A 774 15.40 4.14 -32.10
C VAL A 774 14.57 3.62 -30.93
N VAL A 775 13.27 3.42 -31.12
CA VAL A 775 12.37 2.90 -30.10
C VAL A 775 11.84 1.54 -30.53
N LEU A 776 11.97 0.57 -29.63
CA LEU A 776 11.46 -0.78 -29.83
C LEU A 776 11.02 -1.36 -28.49
N SER A 777 9.82 -1.94 -28.46
CA SER A 777 9.35 -2.72 -27.31
C SER A 777 9.79 -4.18 -27.45
N GLN A 778 10.25 -4.78 -26.36
CA GLN A 778 10.66 -6.19 -26.32
C GLN A 778 10.17 -6.88 -25.04
N PRO A 779 9.31 -7.92 -25.15
CA PRO A 779 8.63 -8.37 -26.36
C PRO A 779 7.73 -7.29 -26.98
N ALA A 780 7.59 -7.33 -28.30
CA ALA A 780 6.92 -6.30 -29.08
C ALA A 780 5.41 -6.24 -28.80
N ASN A 781 4.90 -5.04 -28.54
CA ASN A 781 3.46 -4.76 -28.64
C ASN A 781 3.25 -4.14 -30.03
N PRO A 782 2.57 -4.84 -30.97
CA PRO A 782 1.42 -5.72 -30.73
C PRO A 782 1.64 -7.24 -30.91
N THR A 783 2.77 -7.69 -31.44
CA THR A 783 2.92 -9.08 -31.93
C THR A 783 3.21 -10.10 -30.84
N GLY A 784 3.77 -9.66 -29.72
CA GLY A 784 4.32 -10.49 -28.67
C GLY A 784 5.66 -11.13 -29.02
N HIS A 785 6.32 -10.71 -30.10
CA HIS A 785 7.59 -11.31 -30.54
C HIS A 785 8.79 -10.73 -29.78
N TYR A 786 9.76 -11.58 -29.46
CA TYR A 786 11.10 -11.13 -29.08
C TYR A 786 11.96 -10.97 -30.33
N LEU A 787 12.93 -10.05 -30.32
CA LEU A 787 13.98 -10.06 -31.33
C LEU A 787 14.78 -11.37 -31.19
N SER A 788 15.09 -11.99 -32.31
CA SER A 788 16.08 -13.07 -32.35
C SER A 788 17.45 -12.55 -31.89
N HIS A 789 18.34 -13.45 -31.49
CA HIS A 789 19.71 -13.06 -31.12
C HIS A 789 20.42 -12.31 -32.25
N GLU A 790 20.22 -12.74 -33.50
CA GLU A 790 20.80 -12.10 -34.69
C GLU A 790 20.27 -10.68 -34.90
N GLU A 791 18.95 -10.48 -34.78
CA GLU A 791 18.34 -9.15 -34.91
C GLU A 791 18.75 -8.22 -33.76
N LEU A 792 18.82 -8.72 -32.53
CA LEU A 792 19.27 -7.98 -31.36
C LEU A 792 20.73 -7.52 -31.55
N MET A 793 21.60 -8.42 -32.02
CA MET A 793 23.00 -8.11 -32.34
C MET A 793 23.13 -7.11 -33.49
N ALA A 794 22.34 -7.26 -34.56
CA ALA A 794 22.35 -6.37 -35.70
C ALA A 794 21.92 -4.94 -35.31
N LEU A 795 20.84 -4.81 -34.52
CA LEU A 795 20.38 -3.52 -34.03
C LEU A 795 21.36 -2.90 -33.03
N ALA A 796 21.93 -3.68 -32.12
CA ALA A 796 22.96 -3.19 -31.20
C ALA A 796 24.18 -2.64 -31.96
N THR A 797 24.65 -3.37 -32.96
CA THR A 797 25.77 -2.94 -33.83
C THR A 797 25.43 -1.64 -34.55
N PHE A 798 24.25 -1.58 -35.19
CA PHE A 798 23.77 -0.38 -35.86
C PHE A 798 23.73 0.83 -34.93
N VAL A 799 23.18 0.69 -33.72
CA VAL A 799 23.05 1.79 -32.73
C VAL A 799 24.42 2.33 -32.32
N VAL A 800 25.39 1.44 -32.10
CA VAL A 800 26.76 1.83 -31.75
C VAL A 800 27.47 2.53 -32.91
N GLU A 801 27.38 1.98 -34.14
CA GLU A 801 28.00 2.54 -35.34
C GLU A 801 27.42 3.90 -35.73
N GLN A 802 26.09 4.03 -35.72
CA GLN A 802 25.39 5.26 -36.13
C GLN A 802 25.31 6.30 -35.00
N ARG A 803 25.80 5.94 -33.81
CA ARG A 803 25.83 6.81 -32.63
C ARG A 803 24.47 7.36 -32.19
N CYS A 804 23.39 6.63 -32.44
CA CYS A 804 22.07 6.95 -31.91
C CYS A 804 21.84 6.32 -30.52
N LEU A 805 20.67 6.58 -29.93
CA LEU A 805 20.19 5.93 -28.72
C LEU A 805 19.21 4.80 -29.04
N TRP A 806 19.22 3.74 -28.24
CA TRP A 806 18.17 2.73 -28.23
C TRP A 806 17.30 2.90 -26.99
N ILE A 807 16.07 3.36 -27.21
CA ILE A 807 15.00 3.35 -26.22
C ILE A 807 14.33 1.96 -26.26
N SER A 808 14.76 1.09 -25.34
CA SER A 808 14.27 -0.28 -25.23
C SER A 808 13.14 -0.33 -24.20
N ASP A 809 11.91 -0.47 -24.70
CA ASP A 809 10.72 -0.61 -23.87
C ASP A 809 10.53 -2.07 -23.46
N GLU A 810 10.96 -2.39 -22.24
CA GLU A 810 10.90 -3.73 -21.65
C GLU A 810 9.78 -3.87 -20.62
N ILE A 811 8.68 -3.11 -20.75
CA ILE A 811 7.54 -3.20 -19.84
C ILE A 811 6.90 -4.62 -19.78
N PHE A 812 7.20 -5.46 -20.77
CA PHE A 812 6.80 -6.87 -20.83
C PHE A 812 7.97 -7.86 -20.71
N GLY A 813 9.18 -7.41 -20.38
CA GLY A 813 10.42 -8.21 -20.47
C GLY A 813 10.37 -9.53 -19.69
N LEU A 814 9.70 -9.57 -18.54
CA LEU A 814 9.47 -10.79 -17.75
C LEU A 814 8.19 -11.53 -18.12
N VAL A 815 7.41 -11.10 -19.11
CA VAL A 815 6.23 -11.84 -19.60
C VAL A 815 6.66 -12.77 -20.74
N ASN A 816 7.52 -13.74 -20.44
CA ASN A 816 7.92 -14.78 -21.39
C ASN A 816 6.95 -15.98 -21.30
N LEU A 817 6.25 -16.25 -22.40
CA LEU A 817 5.23 -17.31 -22.47
C LEU A 817 5.80 -18.62 -23.01
N THR A 818 6.92 -18.58 -23.73
CA THR A 818 7.63 -19.77 -24.20
C THR A 818 8.39 -20.47 -23.08
N ASN A 819 8.97 -19.70 -22.14
CA ASN A 819 9.64 -20.20 -20.95
C ASN A 819 9.00 -19.61 -19.67
N PRO A 820 8.00 -20.29 -19.08
CA PRO A 820 7.32 -19.80 -17.90
C PRO A 820 8.23 -19.62 -16.67
N THR A 821 9.38 -20.29 -16.64
CA THR A 821 10.37 -20.20 -15.55
C THR A 821 11.47 -19.18 -15.79
N ALA A 822 11.43 -18.41 -16.88
CA ALA A 822 12.48 -17.43 -17.20
C ALA A 822 12.65 -16.37 -16.09
N GLU A 823 13.85 -16.23 -15.54
CA GLU A 823 14.14 -15.20 -14.53
C GLU A 823 14.89 -14.00 -15.11
N THR A 824 15.41 -14.14 -16.34
CA THR A 824 16.21 -13.13 -17.04
C THR A 824 15.52 -12.64 -18.31
N VAL A 825 15.94 -11.46 -18.77
CA VAL A 825 15.46 -10.82 -20.01
C VAL A 825 16.60 -10.68 -20.99
N HIS A 826 16.37 -11.09 -22.24
CA HIS A 826 17.27 -10.83 -23.35
C HIS A 826 17.21 -9.33 -23.70
N SER A 827 18.07 -8.55 -23.04
CA SER A 827 18.11 -7.09 -23.11
C SER A 827 19.32 -6.61 -23.92
N PRO A 828 19.27 -5.44 -24.60
CA PRO A 828 20.41 -4.90 -25.33
C PRO A 828 21.67 -4.78 -24.47
N VAL A 829 21.51 -4.48 -23.17
CA VAL A 829 22.65 -4.32 -22.25
C VAL A 829 23.39 -5.62 -21.94
N THR A 830 22.77 -6.78 -22.19
CA THR A 830 23.46 -8.08 -22.05
C THR A 830 24.53 -8.28 -23.14
N LEU A 831 24.49 -7.47 -24.21
CA LEU A 831 25.41 -7.57 -25.33
C LEU A 831 26.68 -6.73 -25.15
N GLU A 832 26.90 -6.07 -24.01
CA GLU A 832 28.08 -5.20 -23.79
C GLU A 832 29.42 -5.90 -24.09
N GLY A 833 29.52 -7.20 -23.80
CA GLY A 833 30.72 -7.99 -24.14
C GLY A 833 30.92 -8.29 -25.62
N ALA A 834 29.82 -8.37 -26.40
CA ALA A 834 29.84 -8.68 -27.82
C ALA A 834 29.81 -7.42 -28.72
N VAL A 835 29.15 -6.37 -28.25
CA VAL A 835 29.04 -5.06 -28.90
C VAL A 835 29.40 -3.96 -27.89
N PRO A 836 30.71 -3.71 -27.64
CA PRO A 836 31.14 -2.72 -26.65
C PRO A 836 30.55 -1.32 -26.90
N GLY A 837 30.05 -0.68 -25.85
CA GLY A 837 29.44 0.65 -25.90
C GLY A 837 27.92 0.64 -26.08
N ILE A 838 27.27 -0.51 -26.26
CA ILE A 838 25.80 -0.59 -26.36
C ILE A 838 25.09 -0.13 -25.07
N GLY A 839 25.65 -0.46 -23.90
CA GLY A 839 25.10 -0.06 -22.60
C GLY A 839 25.09 1.45 -22.39
N ALA A 840 26.09 2.16 -22.94
CA ALA A 840 26.14 3.63 -22.91
C ALA A 840 25.10 4.29 -23.84
N ARG A 841 24.54 3.53 -24.79
CA ARG A 841 23.56 4.00 -25.78
C ARG A 841 22.16 3.46 -25.54
N THR A 842 21.96 2.66 -24.51
CA THR A 842 20.67 2.06 -24.19
C THR A 842 19.96 2.85 -23.09
N VAL A 843 18.67 3.07 -23.30
CA VAL A 843 17.71 3.58 -22.32
C VAL A 843 16.70 2.47 -22.10
N LEU A 844 16.72 1.85 -20.92
CA LEU A 844 15.79 0.79 -20.55
C LEU A 844 14.55 1.42 -19.92
N LEU A 845 13.37 0.95 -20.32
CA LEU A 845 12.09 1.30 -19.68
C LEU A 845 11.41 0.05 -19.13
N GLY A 846 10.77 0.21 -17.98
CA GLY A 846 9.91 -0.83 -17.40
C GLY A 846 9.08 -0.28 -16.25
N GLY A 847 8.35 -1.15 -15.57
CA GLY A 847 7.43 -0.74 -14.52
C GLY A 847 6.51 -1.85 -14.05
N LEU A 848 5.50 -1.48 -13.25
CA LEU A 848 4.64 -2.48 -12.59
C LEU A 848 3.43 -2.93 -13.40
N SER A 849 3.11 -2.21 -14.47
CA SER A 849 1.81 -2.29 -15.12
C SER A 849 1.46 -3.67 -15.67
N LYS A 850 2.42 -4.40 -16.24
CA LYS A 850 2.14 -5.57 -17.09
C LYS A 850 2.60 -6.87 -16.43
N GLU A 851 3.88 -6.92 -16.03
CA GLU A 851 4.49 -8.09 -15.38
C GLU A 851 3.91 -8.41 -14.00
N PHE A 852 3.34 -7.42 -13.31
CA PHE A 852 2.82 -7.56 -11.95
C PHE A 852 1.33 -7.21 -11.81
N ALA A 853 0.61 -7.08 -12.93
CA ALA A 853 -0.82 -6.76 -12.98
C ALA A 853 -1.22 -5.55 -12.11
N ALA A 854 -0.35 -4.53 -12.05
CA ALA A 854 -0.52 -3.37 -11.18
C ALA A 854 -0.57 -2.08 -12.00
N GLY A 855 -1.38 -2.11 -13.07
CA GLY A 855 -1.60 -0.98 -13.98
C GLY A 855 -2.04 0.29 -13.25
N GLY A 856 -3.08 0.17 -12.42
CA GLY A 856 -3.68 1.27 -11.67
C GLY A 856 -2.76 1.99 -10.67
N LEU A 857 -1.63 1.38 -10.28
CA LEU A 857 -0.66 2.04 -9.39
C LEU A 857 0.14 3.13 -10.08
N ARG A 858 0.30 3.04 -11.41
CA ARG A 858 1.10 3.99 -12.21
C ARG A 858 2.55 4.07 -11.73
N VAL A 859 3.31 2.98 -11.85
CA VAL A 859 4.76 2.98 -11.55
C VAL A 859 5.55 2.61 -12.79
N GLY A 860 6.50 3.47 -13.16
CA GLY A 860 7.45 3.25 -14.24
C GLY A 860 8.85 3.73 -13.87
N TRP A 861 9.85 3.21 -14.55
CA TRP A 861 11.24 3.61 -14.42
C TRP A 861 11.95 3.66 -15.78
N VAL A 862 12.94 4.54 -15.86
CA VAL A 862 13.96 4.62 -16.91
C VAL A 862 15.31 4.32 -16.25
N ALA A 863 16.14 3.48 -16.88
CA ALA A 863 17.53 3.28 -16.49
C ALA A 863 18.46 3.52 -17.67
N THR A 864 19.45 4.40 -17.50
CA THR A 864 20.46 4.69 -18.52
C THR A 864 21.77 5.15 -17.90
N LYS A 865 22.89 4.84 -18.56
CA LYS A 865 24.23 5.32 -18.18
C LYS A 865 24.50 6.76 -18.61
N ASP A 866 23.64 7.36 -19.43
CA ASP A 866 23.76 8.74 -19.85
C ASP A 866 23.26 9.70 -18.75
N ARG A 867 24.19 10.21 -17.95
CA ARG A 867 23.92 11.15 -16.85
C ARG A 867 23.26 12.45 -17.30
N ALA A 868 23.61 12.93 -18.50
CA ALA A 868 23.04 14.16 -19.03
C ALA A 868 21.56 13.95 -19.41
N LEU A 869 21.24 12.78 -19.98
CA LEU A 869 19.85 12.42 -20.27
C LEU A 869 19.04 12.21 -18.98
N VAL A 870 19.60 11.57 -17.95
CA VAL A 870 18.94 11.46 -16.63
C VAL A 870 18.61 12.84 -16.06
N ALA A 871 19.57 13.77 -16.08
CA ALA A 871 19.36 15.13 -15.57
C ALA A 871 18.26 15.85 -16.36
N ALA A 872 18.34 15.84 -17.69
CA ALA A 872 17.32 16.43 -18.56
C ALA A 872 15.93 15.80 -18.36
N LEU A 873 15.87 14.48 -18.15
CA LEU A 873 14.61 13.79 -17.88
C LEU A 873 14.02 14.23 -16.53
N ARG A 874 14.81 14.36 -15.47
CA ARG A 874 14.35 14.90 -14.17
C ARG A 874 13.90 16.36 -14.29
N ASP A 875 14.67 17.18 -15.00
CA ASP A 875 14.36 18.61 -15.21
C ASP A 875 13.07 18.82 -16.00
N SER A 876 12.75 17.89 -16.91
CA SER A 876 11.48 17.90 -17.63
C SER A 876 10.26 17.61 -16.74
N ALA A 877 10.45 17.11 -15.52
CA ALA A 877 9.42 16.77 -14.54
C ALA A 877 8.33 15.81 -15.09
N PRO A 878 8.61 14.49 -15.16
CA PRO A 878 7.69 13.47 -15.67
C PRO A 878 6.53 13.13 -14.70
N GLY A 879 6.27 13.97 -13.71
CA GLY A 879 5.26 13.78 -12.67
C GLY A 879 5.82 13.21 -11.35
N VAL A 880 5.05 13.39 -10.28
CA VAL A 880 5.41 12.92 -8.93
C VAL A 880 4.83 11.54 -8.65
N LEU A 881 5.71 10.57 -8.37
CA LEU A 881 5.26 9.26 -7.90
C LEU A 881 4.99 9.29 -6.38
N HIS A 882 3.73 9.10 -6.00
CA HIS A 882 3.29 9.19 -4.61
C HIS A 882 4.02 8.22 -3.68
N THR A 883 4.34 8.67 -2.47
CA THR A 883 5.16 7.96 -1.48
C THR A 883 4.63 6.57 -1.14
N PRO A 884 3.33 6.34 -0.87
CA PRO A 884 2.82 5.00 -0.61
C PRO A 884 3.05 4.05 -1.78
N THR A 885 2.80 4.53 -3.01
CA THR A 885 3.00 3.76 -4.24
C THR A 885 4.47 3.45 -4.46
N ALA A 886 5.36 4.43 -4.29
CA ALA A 886 6.79 4.27 -4.47
C ALA A 886 7.39 3.27 -3.46
N ARG A 887 6.96 3.34 -2.19
CA ARG A 887 7.38 2.39 -1.14
C ARG A 887 6.87 0.97 -1.42
N ALA A 888 5.63 0.83 -1.88
CA ALA A 888 5.08 -0.47 -2.26
C ALA A 888 5.86 -1.09 -3.44
N ALA A 889 6.20 -0.29 -4.44
CA ALA A 889 7.04 -0.72 -5.55
C ALA A 889 8.46 -1.08 -5.09
N ALA A 890 9.05 -0.31 -4.19
CA ALA A 890 10.37 -0.59 -3.63
C ALA A 890 10.36 -1.91 -2.85
N TYR A 891 9.31 -2.15 -2.06
CA TYR A 891 9.11 -3.38 -1.31
C TYR A 891 9.09 -4.60 -2.25
N LEU A 892 8.37 -4.53 -3.38
CA LEU A 892 8.34 -5.58 -4.40
C LEU A 892 9.71 -5.78 -5.06
N TYR A 893 10.33 -4.73 -5.59
CA TYR A 893 11.60 -4.84 -6.32
C TYR A 893 12.76 -5.28 -5.41
N ALA A 894 12.73 -4.89 -4.13
CA ALA A 894 13.71 -5.31 -3.12
C ALA A 894 13.73 -6.83 -2.91
N ALA A 895 12.76 -7.60 -3.41
CA ALA A 895 12.85 -9.05 -3.50
C ALA A 895 14.13 -9.55 -4.24
N HIS A 896 14.79 -8.70 -5.00
CA HIS A 896 16.05 -8.99 -5.70
C HIS A 896 17.29 -8.42 -4.99
N ALA A 897 17.12 -7.71 -3.87
CA ALA A 897 18.22 -7.10 -3.14
C ALA A 897 19.08 -8.16 -2.43
N ARG A 898 20.40 -7.96 -2.48
CA ARG A 898 21.39 -8.83 -1.84
C ARG A 898 22.21 -8.07 -0.80
N GLY A 899 22.62 -8.77 0.24
CA GLY A 899 23.55 -8.26 1.26
C GLY A 899 24.99 -8.22 0.76
N PRO A 900 25.92 -7.67 1.57
CA PRO A 900 27.35 -7.65 1.25
C PRO A 900 27.98 -9.03 1.04
N ASP A 901 27.38 -10.07 1.61
CA ASP A 901 27.74 -11.48 1.47
C ASP A 901 27.19 -12.14 0.19
N GLY A 902 26.42 -11.40 -0.62
CA GLY A 902 25.78 -11.88 -1.83
C GLY A 902 24.49 -12.68 -1.61
N GLN A 903 24.02 -12.85 -0.37
CA GLN A 903 22.77 -13.55 -0.09
C GLN A 903 21.56 -12.63 -0.30
N LEU A 904 20.42 -13.21 -0.71
CA LEU A 904 19.17 -12.46 -0.83
C LEU A 904 18.72 -11.96 0.54
N LEU A 905 18.47 -10.65 0.65
CA LEU A 905 17.98 -10.04 1.90
C LEU A 905 16.55 -10.50 2.25
N TYR A 906 15.74 -10.79 1.22
CA TYR A 906 14.32 -11.14 1.38
C TYR A 906 13.98 -12.44 0.65
N ALA A 907 14.62 -13.54 1.02
CA ALA A 907 14.49 -14.83 0.33
C ALA A 907 13.05 -15.34 0.21
N ALA A 908 12.22 -15.17 1.26
CA ALA A 908 10.81 -15.55 1.23
C ALA A 908 10.01 -14.72 0.21
N ARG A 909 10.25 -13.39 0.19
CA ARG A 909 9.63 -12.46 -0.77
C ARG A 909 10.04 -12.78 -2.21
N HIS A 910 11.32 -13.06 -2.43
CA HIS A 910 11.85 -13.50 -3.72
C HIS A 910 11.17 -14.78 -4.20
N LYS A 911 11.07 -15.79 -3.33
CA LYS A 911 10.38 -17.06 -3.64
C LYS A 911 8.90 -16.84 -3.99
N ALA A 912 8.19 -16.00 -3.23
CA ALA A 912 6.80 -15.66 -3.52
C ALA A 912 6.63 -14.98 -4.89
N LEU A 913 7.51 -14.03 -5.22
CA LEU A 913 7.49 -13.32 -6.50
C LEU A 913 7.80 -14.25 -7.68
N ARG A 914 8.79 -15.14 -7.55
CA ARG A 914 9.10 -16.14 -8.58
C ARG A 914 7.93 -17.09 -8.84
N ASN A 915 7.30 -17.59 -7.77
CA ASN A 915 6.12 -18.44 -7.87
C ASN A 915 4.96 -17.73 -8.57
N TYR A 916 4.75 -16.44 -8.25
CA TYR A 916 3.76 -15.61 -8.91
C TYR A 916 4.02 -15.49 -10.42
N LEU A 917 5.24 -15.08 -10.82
CA LEU A 917 5.60 -14.88 -12.23
C LEU A 917 5.46 -16.18 -13.03
N ALA A 918 5.91 -17.30 -12.47
CA ALA A 918 5.81 -18.60 -13.14
C ALA A 918 4.35 -19.04 -13.34
N ARG A 919 3.47 -18.79 -12.36
CA ARG A 919 2.04 -19.06 -12.48
C ARG A 919 1.38 -18.15 -13.53
N MET A 920 1.64 -16.85 -13.44
CA MET A 920 1.09 -15.84 -14.35
C MET A 920 1.44 -16.15 -15.81
N ARG A 921 2.70 -16.49 -16.10
CA ARG A 921 3.14 -16.84 -17.47
C ARG A 921 2.47 -18.11 -18.00
N ARG A 922 2.33 -19.16 -17.18
CA ARG A 922 1.61 -20.38 -17.58
C ARG A 922 0.16 -20.07 -17.94
N GLU A 923 -0.53 -19.30 -17.08
CA GLU A 923 -1.92 -18.92 -17.32
C GLU A 923 -2.05 -18.08 -18.60
N LEU A 924 -1.16 -17.10 -18.80
CA LEU A 924 -1.15 -16.29 -20.02
C LEU A 924 -0.81 -17.11 -21.28
N ALA A 925 0.09 -18.09 -21.20
CA ALA A 925 0.40 -18.97 -22.31
C ALA A 925 -0.82 -19.81 -22.72
N GLU A 926 -1.57 -20.35 -21.76
CA GLU A 926 -2.84 -21.05 -22.00
C GLU A 926 -3.89 -20.11 -22.64
N LYS A 927 -4.04 -18.90 -22.10
CA LYS A 927 -4.97 -17.89 -22.64
C LYS A 927 -4.59 -17.46 -24.06
N ARG A 928 -3.30 -17.31 -24.34
CA ARG A 928 -2.80 -17.03 -25.70
C ARG A 928 -3.20 -18.16 -26.66
N ALA A 929 -3.07 -19.42 -26.27
CA ALA A 929 -3.48 -20.55 -27.10
C ALA A 929 -4.99 -20.51 -27.41
N LEU A 930 -5.82 -20.20 -26.41
CA LEU A 930 -7.27 -20.07 -26.60
C LEU A 930 -7.67 -18.96 -27.58
N VAL A 931 -7.03 -17.79 -27.51
CA VAL A 931 -7.30 -16.70 -28.46
C VAL A 931 -6.71 -17.01 -29.83
N ALA A 932 -5.54 -17.64 -29.88
CA ALA A 932 -4.94 -18.09 -31.11
C ALA A 932 -5.96 -18.96 -31.86
N GLU A 933 -6.51 -20.01 -31.24
CA GLU A 933 -7.56 -20.88 -31.80
C GLU A 933 -8.76 -20.15 -32.43
N ALA A 934 -9.06 -18.92 -31.98
CA ALA A 934 -10.21 -18.13 -32.43
C ALA A 934 -9.99 -17.34 -33.72
N LEU A 935 -8.74 -17.00 -34.04
CA LEU A 935 -8.36 -16.14 -35.17
C LEU A 935 -7.98 -16.99 -36.40
N PRO A 936 -7.69 -16.44 -37.59
CA PRO A 936 -7.10 -17.21 -38.69
C PRO A 936 -5.78 -17.90 -38.31
N ASP A 937 -5.42 -18.99 -39.01
CA ASP A 937 -4.18 -19.75 -38.78
C ASP A 937 -2.96 -19.16 -39.52
N ASP A 938 -3.15 -18.02 -40.20
CA ASP A 938 -2.24 -17.52 -41.25
C ASP A 938 -0.90 -16.96 -40.75
N GLY A 939 -0.72 -16.82 -39.44
CA GLY A 939 0.55 -16.32 -38.87
C GLY A 939 0.68 -16.57 -37.37
N ARG A 940 -0.06 -17.54 -36.81
CA ARG A 940 0.01 -17.86 -35.38
C ARG A 940 1.39 -18.43 -34.96
N ALA A 941 2.12 -18.97 -35.93
CA ALA A 941 3.43 -19.61 -35.77
C ALA A 941 4.64 -18.73 -36.17
N GLU A 942 4.44 -17.44 -36.47
CA GLU A 942 5.52 -16.53 -36.90
C GLU A 942 6.58 -16.26 -35.80
N ALA A 943 6.27 -16.55 -34.53
CA ALA A 943 7.17 -16.28 -33.40
C ALA A 943 7.92 -17.52 -32.96
N THR A 944 9.25 -17.47 -32.94
CA THR A 944 10.10 -18.49 -32.29
C THR A 944 9.95 -18.44 -30.77
N GLU A 945 9.83 -17.23 -30.22
CA GLU A 945 9.53 -16.97 -28.80
C GLU A 945 8.40 -15.95 -28.65
N ALA A 946 7.45 -16.24 -27.75
CA ALA A 946 6.26 -15.42 -27.52
C ALA A 946 6.27 -14.80 -26.11
N GLY A 947 5.82 -13.56 -26.02
CA GLY A 947 5.73 -12.80 -24.78
C GLY A 947 4.64 -11.74 -24.78
N GLY A 948 4.55 -11.00 -23.68
CA GLY A 948 3.55 -9.95 -23.49
C GLY A 948 2.12 -10.48 -23.30
N LEU A 949 1.14 -9.65 -23.63
CA LEU A 949 -0.29 -9.91 -23.39
C LEU A 949 -1.09 -10.05 -24.70
N PHE A 950 -0.39 -10.09 -25.83
CA PHE A 950 -0.96 -9.83 -27.15
C PHE A 950 -0.61 -10.91 -28.17
N LEU A 951 -1.50 -11.03 -29.15
CA LEU A 951 -1.27 -11.73 -30.40
C LEU A 951 -1.75 -10.81 -31.53
N ALA A 952 -0.95 -10.67 -32.59
CA ALA A 952 -1.32 -9.88 -33.76
C ALA A 952 -1.07 -10.66 -35.05
N PRO A 953 -1.91 -11.66 -35.38
CA PRO A 953 -1.73 -12.43 -36.59
C PRO A 953 -2.15 -11.61 -37.82
N PRO A 954 -1.61 -11.91 -39.01
CA PRO A 954 -2.19 -11.48 -40.27
C PRO A 954 -3.62 -12.01 -40.40
N MET A 955 -4.50 -11.22 -41.02
CA MET A 955 -5.93 -11.54 -41.19
C MET A 955 -6.27 -11.95 -42.63
N THR A 956 -5.30 -12.49 -43.37
CA THR A 956 -5.41 -12.75 -44.82
C THR A 956 -6.56 -13.68 -45.21
N ALA A 957 -6.95 -14.65 -44.38
CA ALA A 957 -8.05 -15.56 -44.65
C ALA A 957 -9.43 -14.92 -44.45
N TRP A 958 -9.50 -13.82 -43.68
CA TRP A 958 -10.74 -13.06 -43.46
C TRP A 958 -10.85 -11.88 -44.41
N LEU A 959 -9.74 -11.17 -44.65
CA LEU A 959 -9.72 -10.02 -45.55
C LEU A 959 -10.14 -10.44 -46.96
N GLY A 960 -11.06 -9.67 -47.55
CA GLY A 960 -11.64 -9.95 -48.85
C GLY A 960 -12.82 -10.92 -48.87
N ARG A 961 -13.06 -11.69 -47.80
CA ARG A 961 -14.28 -12.49 -47.61
C ARG A 961 -15.49 -11.60 -47.31
N SER A 962 -16.69 -12.15 -47.42
CA SER A 962 -17.92 -11.41 -47.11
C SER A 962 -18.76 -12.08 -46.02
N VAL A 963 -19.45 -11.24 -45.23
CA VAL A 963 -20.49 -11.63 -44.27
C VAL A 963 -21.70 -10.72 -44.46
N ASP A 964 -22.89 -11.31 -44.58
CA ASP A 964 -24.16 -10.60 -44.78
C ASP A 964 -24.10 -9.54 -45.91
N GLY A 965 -23.36 -9.85 -46.99
CA GLY A 965 -23.18 -8.98 -48.16
C GLY A 965 -22.11 -7.90 -48.03
N VAL A 966 -21.45 -7.78 -46.87
CA VAL A 966 -20.37 -6.80 -46.61
C VAL A 966 -19.01 -7.48 -46.77
N LYS A 967 -18.15 -6.92 -47.61
CA LYS A 967 -16.77 -7.37 -47.80
C LYS A 967 -15.88 -6.85 -46.67
N LEU A 968 -15.07 -7.73 -46.08
CA LEU A 968 -14.12 -7.38 -45.04
C LEU A 968 -12.88 -6.69 -45.63
N THR A 969 -12.55 -5.51 -45.09
CA THR A 969 -11.35 -4.73 -45.41
C THR A 969 -10.59 -4.41 -44.12
N PRO A 970 -9.30 -4.05 -44.18
CA PRO A 970 -8.55 -3.62 -43.00
C PRO A 970 -9.24 -2.55 -42.16
N GLU A 971 -9.94 -1.63 -42.81
CA GLU A 971 -10.57 -0.46 -42.18
C GLU A 971 -11.89 -0.82 -41.48
N ASN A 972 -12.67 -1.76 -42.04
CA ASN A 972 -13.97 -2.10 -41.49
C ASN A 972 -13.96 -3.34 -40.57
N LEU A 973 -12.91 -4.16 -40.63
CA LEU A 973 -12.86 -5.47 -39.99
C LEU A 973 -13.16 -5.41 -38.48
N PRO A 974 -12.52 -4.56 -37.65
CA PRO A 974 -12.81 -4.52 -36.21
C PRO A 974 -14.26 -4.18 -35.89
N ARG A 975 -14.86 -3.23 -36.64
CA ARG A 975 -16.26 -2.83 -36.47
C ARG A 975 -17.20 -3.97 -36.84
N ILE A 976 -16.99 -4.60 -38.00
CA ILE A 976 -17.84 -5.72 -38.45
C ILE A 976 -17.74 -6.89 -37.49
N VAL A 977 -16.55 -7.20 -36.96
CA VAL A 977 -16.39 -8.24 -35.93
C VAL A 977 -17.22 -7.88 -34.70
N TYR A 978 -17.12 -6.66 -34.16
CA TYR A 978 -17.91 -6.24 -33.00
C TYR A 978 -19.42 -6.36 -33.26
N GLU A 979 -19.92 -5.86 -34.39
CA GLU A 979 -21.35 -5.90 -34.73
C GLU A 979 -21.93 -7.32 -34.75
N HIS A 980 -21.12 -8.33 -35.09
CA HIS A 980 -21.56 -9.73 -35.17
C HIS A 980 -21.25 -10.56 -33.93
N THR A 981 -20.32 -10.13 -33.08
CA THR A 981 -19.78 -10.95 -31.99
C THR A 981 -19.80 -10.28 -30.63
N HIS A 982 -19.99 -8.96 -30.56
CA HIS A 982 -19.75 -8.15 -29.37
C HIS A 982 -18.30 -8.23 -28.85
N VAL A 983 -17.35 -8.68 -29.67
CA VAL A 983 -15.92 -8.73 -29.34
C VAL A 983 -15.19 -7.58 -30.03
N VAL A 984 -14.39 -6.84 -29.27
CA VAL A 984 -13.61 -5.71 -29.77
C VAL A 984 -12.15 -6.10 -29.94
N LEU A 985 -11.58 -5.77 -31.10
CA LEU A 985 -10.17 -5.99 -31.46
C LEU A 985 -9.56 -4.67 -31.95
N ASN A 986 -8.23 -4.50 -31.90
CA ASN A 986 -7.60 -3.33 -32.57
C ASN A 986 -7.30 -3.66 -34.03
N GLY A 987 -7.72 -2.78 -34.94
CA GLY A 987 -7.35 -2.86 -36.35
C GLY A 987 -5.85 -2.62 -36.60
N GLY A 988 -5.37 -3.12 -37.73
CA GLY A 988 -3.96 -3.07 -38.10
C GLY A 988 -3.40 -1.66 -38.32
N ALA A 989 -4.22 -0.75 -38.81
CA ALA A 989 -3.87 0.66 -38.98
C ALA A 989 -3.45 1.33 -37.66
N TRP A 990 -4.02 0.88 -36.54
CA TRP A 990 -3.63 1.35 -35.20
C TRP A 990 -2.22 0.89 -34.83
N CYS A 991 -1.74 -0.26 -35.33
CA CYS A 991 -0.41 -0.81 -35.04
C CYS A 991 0.67 -0.44 -36.08
N GLY A 992 0.30 0.25 -37.17
CA GLY A 992 1.17 0.51 -38.31
C GLY A 992 1.33 -0.66 -39.30
N ASP A 993 0.46 -1.67 -39.24
CA ASP A 993 0.41 -2.80 -40.20
C ASP A 993 -1.06 -3.16 -40.49
N PRO A 994 -1.65 -2.64 -41.59
CA PRO A 994 -3.08 -2.77 -41.91
C PRO A 994 -3.59 -4.21 -42.00
N GLU A 995 -2.74 -5.18 -42.32
CA GLU A 995 -3.18 -6.57 -42.54
C GLU A 995 -3.32 -7.37 -41.24
N ARG A 996 -2.91 -6.81 -40.10
CA ARG A 996 -2.95 -7.48 -38.80
C ARG A 996 -4.10 -6.99 -37.94
N VAL A 997 -4.46 -7.78 -36.93
CA VAL A 997 -5.37 -7.36 -35.86
C VAL A 997 -4.76 -7.75 -34.53
N ARG A 998 -4.68 -6.80 -33.57
CA ARG A 998 -4.20 -7.10 -32.23
C ARG A 998 -5.35 -7.58 -31.35
N ALA A 999 -5.14 -8.70 -30.68
CA ALA A 999 -5.98 -9.23 -29.63
C ALA A 999 -5.19 -9.31 -28.31
N VAL A 1000 -5.78 -8.84 -27.22
CA VAL A 1000 -5.28 -8.94 -25.85
C VAL A 1000 -5.96 -10.11 -25.17
N PHE A 1001 -5.20 -11.00 -24.52
CA PHE A 1001 -5.75 -12.21 -23.88
C PHE A 1001 -5.66 -12.21 -22.34
N SER A 1002 -5.16 -11.14 -21.73
CA SER A 1002 -4.98 -10.99 -20.28
C SER A 1002 -6.25 -10.55 -19.53
N ILE A 1003 -7.39 -11.12 -19.91
CA ILE A 1003 -8.71 -10.90 -19.29
C ILE A 1003 -9.17 -12.15 -18.51
N PRO A 1004 -10.28 -12.09 -17.74
CA PRO A 1004 -10.87 -13.27 -17.10
C PRO A 1004 -11.14 -14.39 -18.10
N ARG A 1005 -10.78 -15.63 -17.71
CA ARG A 1005 -10.84 -16.81 -18.60
C ARG A 1005 -12.24 -17.05 -19.17
N GLU A 1006 -13.29 -16.80 -18.40
CA GLU A 1006 -14.68 -16.95 -18.84
C GLU A 1006 -15.03 -16.02 -20.00
N LYS A 1007 -14.69 -14.72 -19.87
CA LYS A 1007 -14.86 -13.74 -20.95
C LYS A 1007 -14.06 -14.14 -22.20
N LEU A 1008 -12.85 -14.65 -22.01
CA LEU A 1008 -11.98 -15.10 -23.09
C LEU A 1008 -12.57 -16.29 -23.86
N LEU A 1009 -13.13 -17.29 -23.17
CA LEU A 1009 -13.80 -18.44 -23.79
C LEU A 1009 -15.02 -18.00 -24.59
N LYS A 1010 -15.82 -17.08 -24.04
CA LYS A 1010 -16.97 -16.48 -24.74
C LYS A 1010 -16.52 -15.77 -26.03
N ALA A 1011 -15.45 -14.97 -25.97
CA ALA A 1011 -14.91 -14.31 -27.15
C ALA A 1011 -14.38 -15.32 -28.19
N ARG A 1012 -13.65 -16.35 -27.75
CA ARG A 1012 -13.13 -17.42 -28.62
C ARG A 1012 -14.27 -18.05 -29.42
N ASP A 1013 -15.33 -18.49 -28.74
CA ASP A 1013 -16.42 -19.22 -29.38
C ASP A 1013 -17.15 -18.33 -30.41
N ARG A 1014 -17.37 -17.06 -30.07
CA ARG A 1014 -18.00 -16.07 -30.97
C ARG A 1014 -17.16 -15.77 -32.20
N LEU A 1015 -15.85 -15.57 -32.03
CA LEU A 1015 -14.93 -15.34 -33.15
C LEU A 1015 -14.83 -16.55 -34.07
N ARG A 1016 -14.83 -17.78 -33.52
CA ARG A 1016 -14.86 -19.01 -34.32
C ARG A 1016 -16.14 -19.13 -35.15
N THR A 1017 -17.30 -18.89 -34.53
CA THR A 1017 -18.59 -18.89 -35.25
C THR A 1017 -18.62 -17.82 -36.33
N PHE A 1018 -18.08 -16.63 -36.07
CA PHE A 1018 -17.97 -15.57 -37.08
C PHE A 1018 -17.10 -16.01 -38.26
N GLY A 1019 -15.90 -16.55 -38.00
CA GLY A 1019 -15.01 -17.06 -39.05
C GLY A 1019 -15.66 -18.13 -39.94
N GLN A 1020 -16.48 -19.02 -39.36
CA GLN A 1020 -17.23 -20.05 -40.11
C GLN A 1020 -18.33 -19.50 -41.02
N ARG A 1021 -18.82 -18.27 -40.77
CA ARG A 1021 -19.86 -17.61 -41.58
C ARG A 1021 -19.31 -16.89 -42.82
N LEU A 1022 -18.00 -16.66 -42.87
CA LEU A 1022 -17.36 -15.93 -43.97
C LEU A 1022 -17.42 -16.72 -45.28
N ARG A 1023 -17.80 -16.06 -46.37
CA ARG A 1023 -17.91 -16.64 -47.72
C ARG A 1023 -16.83 -16.09 -48.66
#